data_AF-A0A3P3E3N3-F1
#
_entry.id   AF-A0A3P3E3N3-F1
#
_cell.length_a   1.000
_cell.length_b   1.000
_cell.length_c   1.000
_cell.angle_alpha   90.00
_cell.angle_beta   90.00
_cell.angle_gamma   90.00
#
_symmetry.space_group_name_H-M   'P 1'
#
loop_
_entity.id
_entity.type
_entity.pdbx_description
1 polymer ?
#
loop_
_entity_poly.entity_id
_entity_poly.type
_entity_poly.pdbx_seq_one_letter_code
_entity_poly.pdbx_strand_id
1 'polypeptide(L)'
;MAKKTSGGGIGILLIGGAIALLAGVPKEVWIALVVLGGIGAVFYIIAKNKGASQSGRPAPPETWSPPAQPAGPRSRRGAATTTQEPVSIYREPNGDSGRRVPAAPAGYGAAKWIPPGESVNVADVSISGGMVYVGTSLKTPSGRTDPCLLDPSRKVATRGSYTDRNLMGYWPGYSDISPEARRAYLQWLAGGRQDPMAEIGYVFLFFYGLERRTLVDRSGTGEVATAAEGDLPAIAEEVRRLLNIYGNRNGSFKRYATEFLSVVEMASFSEKLYAKPMPQFPDSHELPLYLRLALGQCALDKVPVPPMLALAWVRMDPNIHLRTPATRCPDQFEDLFGRKFAELLPGGLVLPKNRTKLKLVYRPASAGLLEYGEIKLTFGETPDVAVLTAPVKKLQEVAEAATAELDAYSRLLGRSPNAATSLEGLLLLSPTLWPAEPRQKLDALLARTSRGMVIMKLQDLAASLGEAQSLARNTVTSLARALEAVHVGMEPDVLSGAKTPKADDTVVLFSMPAGESVSRAGATYQVATLTVQLATAVAMADGDLGAEELRQLRQQIEGWTHLTPAHQQRLRAHLRYLLDAPPSLTVLKKKLDPLAAPAKEAIAKFMSVVAQADGQVSPAEIKMLEKVYKALGVDPQKVFSDVHAVAIAAPGGKPVPGAPNVATSTAKPAGSGFQLDAARIAALQQDTDKISALLSNIFTEEIVEPTVAMPVVTPEADIPAEAPFGLIGLDLAHTSFVNQLVSRAEWTREELLDLASDLDLMLDGALERVNEAAFDAHDDPLTEGEDPVTINRDILEKVSA
;
A
#
# COMPACT_ATOMS: atom_id res chain seq x y z
N MET A 1 -77.66 20.05 38.15
CA MET A 1 -77.79 21.05 37.07
C MET A 1 -76.77 20.74 35.97
N ALA A 2 -77.12 20.99 34.71
CA ALA A 2 -76.26 21.18 33.52
C ALA A 2 -75.22 20.10 33.12
N LYS A 3 -74.85 20.10 31.82
CA LYS A 3 -74.15 19.02 31.10
C LYS A 3 -72.71 19.38 30.69
N LYS A 4 -71.90 18.33 30.42
CA LYS A 4 -70.68 18.35 29.59
C LYS A 4 -70.98 18.68 28.11
N THR A 5 -70.03 19.37 27.46
CA THR A 5 -69.56 19.22 26.05
C THR A 5 -68.31 20.11 25.92
N SER A 6 -67.08 19.60 25.81
CA SER A 6 -66.39 19.03 24.63
C SER A 6 -66.09 20.04 23.50
N GLY A 7 -64.82 20.39 23.33
CA GLY A 7 -64.32 21.22 22.23
C GLY A 7 -62.80 21.14 22.12
N GLY A 8 -62.28 20.22 21.31
CA GLY A 8 -60.83 19.97 21.18
C GLY A 8 -60.53 18.71 20.37
N GLY A 9 -60.79 18.74 19.06
CA GLY A 9 -60.67 17.54 18.22
C GLY A 9 -60.57 17.75 16.70
N ILE A 10 -60.35 18.98 16.21
CA ILE A 10 -60.37 19.27 14.76
C ILE A 10 -58.96 19.49 14.18
N GLY A 11 -58.01 20.02 14.96
CA GLY A 11 -56.64 20.28 14.46
C GLY A 11 -55.80 19.02 14.16
N ILE A 12 -55.98 17.94 14.95
CA ILE A 12 -55.15 16.72 14.83
C ILE A 12 -55.59 15.85 13.64
N LEU A 13 -56.87 15.85 13.28
CA LEU A 13 -57.39 15.05 12.16
C LEU A 13 -56.93 15.58 10.79
N LEU A 14 -56.77 16.89 10.62
CA LEU A 14 -56.28 17.47 9.36
C LEU A 14 -54.80 17.17 9.09
N ILE A 15 -53.97 17.18 10.14
CA ILE A 15 -52.53 16.84 10.05
C ILE A 15 -52.37 15.32 9.81
N GLY A 16 -53.14 14.49 10.53
CA GLY A 16 -53.15 13.04 10.32
C GLY A 16 -53.60 12.64 8.91
N GLY A 17 -54.63 13.30 8.36
CA GLY A 17 -55.12 13.07 7.00
C GLY A 17 -54.10 13.39 5.91
N ALA A 18 -53.34 14.48 6.06
CA ALA A 18 -52.28 14.84 5.12
C ALA A 18 -51.12 13.82 5.11
N ILE A 19 -50.73 13.31 6.28
CA ILE A 19 -49.68 12.28 6.41
C ILE A 19 -50.15 10.95 5.83
N ALA A 20 -51.42 10.56 6.03
CA ALA A 20 -51.99 9.36 5.44
C ALA A 20 -52.07 9.42 3.90
N LEU A 21 -52.37 10.59 3.33
CA LEU A 21 -52.37 10.80 1.88
C LEU A 21 -50.97 10.70 1.27
N LEU A 22 -49.93 11.19 1.95
CA LEU A 22 -48.54 11.07 1.51
C LEU A 22 -47.99 9.64 1.61
N ALA A 23 -48.47 8.85 2.59
CA ALA A 23 -48.09 7.45 2.76
C ALA A 23 -48.72 6.49 1.73
N GLY A 24 -49.78 6.91 1.02
CA GLY A 24 -50.43 6.14 -0.05
C GLY A 24 -49.78 6.29 -1.43
N VAL A 25 -48.77 7.15 -1.57
CA VAL A 25 -48.07 7.39 -2.85
C VAL A 25 -47.01 6.29 -3.07
N PRO A 26 -47.04 5.54 -4.20
CA PRO A 26 -46.05 4.51 -4.49
C PRO A 26 -44.62 5.05 -4.49
N LYS A 27 -43.64 4.25 -4.06
CA LYS A 27 -42.24 4.66 -3.92
C LYS A 27 -41.63 5.12 -5.26
N GLU A 28 -42.12 4.54 -6.34
CA GLU A 28 -41.76 4.81 -7.73
C GLU A 28 -42.10 6.25 -8.13
N VAL A 29 -43.21 6.80 -7.60
CA VAL A 29 -43.63 8.20 -7.83
C VAL A 29 -42.74 9.16 -7.05
N TRP A 30 -42.33 8.81 -5.83
CA TRP A 30 -41.36 9.58 -5.06
C TRP A 30 -39.98 9.59 -5.74
N ILE A 31 -39.53 8.45 -6.27
CA ILE A 31 -38.28 8.37 -7.05
C ILE A 31 -38.39 9.24 -8.31
N ALA A 32 -39.50 9.16 -9.05
CA ALA A 32 -39.72 9.98 -10.24
C ALA A 32 -39.71 11.50 -9.92
N LEU A 33 -40.31 11.92 -8.81
CA LEU A 33 -40.28 13.32 -8.35
C LEU A 33 -38.88 13.79 -7.94
N VAL A 34 -38.09 12.94 -7.28
CA VAL A 34 -36.69 13.25 -6.94
C VAL A 34 -35.83 13.34 -8.19
N VAL A 35 -36.01 12.43 -9.17
CA VAL A 35 -35.30 12.47 -10.46
C VAL A 35 -35.67 13.72 -11.26
N LEU A 36 -36.97 14.06 -11.36
CA LEU A 36 -37.42 15.29 -12.02
C LEU A 36 -36.90 16.56 -11.30
N GLY A 37 -36.87 16.56 -9.97
CA GLY A 37 -36.26 17.63 -9.17
C GLY A 37 -34.76 17.76 -9.41
N GLY A 38 -34.04 16.65 -9.51
CA GLY A 38 -32.61 16.60 -9.84
C GLY A 38 -32.33 17.12 -11.26
N ILE A 39 -33.09 16.68 -12.25
CA ILE A 39 -33.00 17.17 -13.63
C ILE A 39 -33.31 18.67 -13.68
N GLY A 40 -34.34 19.13 -12.96
CA GLY A 40 -34.66 20.56 -12.82
C GLY A 40 -33.54 21.38 -12.17
N ALA A 41 -32.89 20.84 -11.14
CA ALA A 41 -31.73 21.48 -10.50
C ALA A 41 -30.51 21.54 -11.43
N VAL A 42 -30.23 20.48 -12.20
CA VAL A 42 -29.18 20.46 -13.22
C VAL A 42 -29.47 21.47 -14.33
N PHE A 43 -30.70 21.53 -14.85
CA PHE A 43 -31.10 22.55 -15.82
C PHE A 43 -31.01 23.97 -15.25
N TYR A 44 -31.36 24.18 -13.98
CA TYR A 44 -31.22 25.48 -13.31
C TYR A 44 -29.75 25.89 -13.15
N ILE A 45 -28.85 24.96 -12.80
CA ILE A 45 -27.41 25.21 -12.71
C ILE A 45 -26.83 25.52 -14.10
N ILE A 46 -27.20 24.77 -15.14
CA ILE A 46 -26.78 25.02 -16.52
C ILE A 46 -27.31 26.38 -17.02
N ALA A 47 -28.56 26.73 -16.73
CA ALA A 47 -29.13 28.03 -17.07
C ALA A 47 -28.45 29.18 -16.33
N LYS A 48 -28.13 29.01 -15.04
CA LYS A 48 -27.40 29.99 -14.23
C LYS A 48 -25.97 30.20 -14.72
N ASN A 49 -25.27 29.14 -15.12
CA ASN A 49 -23.93 29.23 -15.71
C ASN A 49 -23.95 29.85 -17.12
N LYS A 50 -24.99 29.60 -17.93
CA LYS A 50 -25.17 30.29 -19.23
C LYS A 50 -25.52 31.78 -19.07
N GLY A 51 -26.23 32.16 -18.00
CA GLY A 51 -26.55 33.56 -17.69
C GLY A 51 -25.34 34.42 -17.26
N ALA A 52 -24.22 33.81 -16.88
CA ALA A 52 -23.00 34.52 -16.49
C ALA A 52 -22.04 34.84 -17.66
N SER A 53 -22.39 34.45 -18.89
CA SER A 53 -21.50 34.51 -20.08
C SER A 53 -22.01 35.43 -21.20
N GLN A 54 -22.49 36.64 -20.84
CA GLN A 54 -22.80 37.68 -21.82
C GLN A 54 -22.35 39.08 -21.38
N SER A 55 -21.03 39.30 -21.40
CA SER A 55 -20.46 40.65 -21.55
C SER A 55 -19.07 40.59 -22.20
N GLY A 56 -18.95 41.10 -23.44
CA GLY A 56 -17.66 41.32 -24.10
C GLY A 56 -17.11 40.14 -24.91
N ARG A 57 -17.24 40.21 -26.24
CA ARG A 57 -16.55 39.33 -27.20
C ARG A 57 -15.27 40.05 -27.67
N PRO A 58 -14.05 39.52 -27.44
CA PRO A 58 -12.88 39.93 -28.21
C PRO A 58 -12.98 39.40 -29.66
N ALA A 59 -12.31 40.06 -30.59
CA ALA A 59 -12.11 39.51 -31.94
C ALA A 59 -11.12 38.33 -31.90
N PRO A 60 -11.16 37.38 -32.86
CA PRO A 60 -10.19 36.29 -32.93
C PRO A 60 -8.77 36.83 -33.19
N PRO A 61 -7.72 36.16 -32.68
CA PRO A 61 -6.34 36.53 -32.96
C PRO A 61 -6.00 36.29 -34.45
N GLU A 62 -5.30 37.24 -35.06
CA GLU A 62 -4.73 37.06 -36.40
C GLU A 62 -3.61 36.02 -36.36
N THR A 63 -3.60 35.10 -37.32
CA THR A 63 -2.53 34.13 -37.52
C THR A 63 -1.27 34.84 -38.02
N TRP A 64 -0.19 34.79 -37.25
CA TRP A 64 1.10 35.34 -37.67
C TRP A 64 1.79 34.43 -38.67
N SER A 65 1.88 34.87 -39.93
CA SER A 65 2.76 34.28 -40.94
C SER A 65 4.16 34.93 -40.90
N PRO A 66 5.25 34.17 -41.02
CA PRO A 66 6.60 34.74 -41.06
C PRO A 66 6.84 35.56 -42.35
N PRO A 67 7.57 36.68 -42.29
CA PRO A 67 7.87 37.47 -43.48
C PRO A 67 8.89 36.76 -44.39
N ALA A 68 8.54 36.61 -45.66
CA ALA A 68 9.44 36.07 -46.67
C ALA A 68 10.68 36.97 -46.87
N GLN A 69 11.85 36.37 -47.03
CA GLN A 69 13.09 37.09 -47.35
C GLN A 69 12.99 37.73 -48.75
N PRO A 70 13.22 39.05 -48.90
CA PRO A 70 13.33 39.66 -50.22
C PRO A 70 14.69 39.29 -50.83
N ALA A 71 14.68 38.45 -51.87
CA ALA A 71 15.85 38.15 -52.68
C ALA A 71 16.42 39.43 -53.33
N GLY A 72 17.71 39.71 -53.11
CA GLY A 72 18.37 40.89 -53.64
C GLY A 72 18.58 40.81 -55.17
N PRO A 73 18.25 41.86 -55.95
CA PRO A 73 18.50 41.88 -57.39
C PRO A 73 19.95 42.29 -57.71
N ARG A 74 20.64 41.48 -58.55
CA ARG A 74 21.95 41.81 -59.11
C ARG A 74 21.83 42.77 -60.30
N SER A 75 22.37 43.98 -60.13
CA SER A 75 23.04 44.87 -61.11
C SER A 75 22.70 44.79 -62.63
N ARG A 76 22.28 45.93 -63.23
CA ARG A 76 23.10 46.75 -64.17
C ARG A 76 22.34 47.87 -64.91
N ARG A 77 23.00 49.06 -65.05
CA ARG A 77 22.75 50.19 -65.99
C ARG A 77 21.39 50.93 -65.85
N GLY A 78 21.29 52.25 -66.02
CA GLY A 78 22.26 53.33 -66.28
C GLY A 78 21.55 54.69 -66.56
N ALA A 79 22.31 55.80 -66.68
CA ALA A 79 21.86 57.20 -66.89
C ALA A 79 21.10 57.84 -65.69
N ALA A 80 21.61 58.88 -65.00
CA ALA A 80 21.81 60.30 -65.40
C ALA A 80 20.46 61.10 -65.39
N THR A 81 20.34 62.34 -64.87
CA THR A 81 21.35 63.41 -64.69
C THR A 81 20.86 64.49 -63.67
N THR A 82 21.78 65.33 -63.15
CA THR A 82 21.57 66.75 -62.65
C THR A 82 20.68 67.01 -61.41
N THR A 83 20.96 67.95 -60.48
CA THR A 83 22.04 68.96 -60.37
C THR A 83 22.25 69.48 -58.91
N GLN A 84 23.52 69.79 -58.58
CA GLN A 84 24.03 70.91 -57.77
C GLN A 84 23.75 71.07 -56.25
N GLU A 85 24.86 70.89 -55.52
CA GLU A 85 25.31 71.48 -54.23
C GLU A 85 25.46 73.03 -54.27
N PRO A 86 26.13 73.71 -53.29
CA PRO A 86 26.01 73.71 -51.81
C PRO A 86 26.00 75.13 -51.19
N VAL A 87 25.53 75.32 -49.95
CA VAL A 87 26.02 76.41 -49.06
C VAL A 87 26.04 75.99 -47.59
N SER A 88 27.09 76.41 -46.88
CA SER A 88 27.28 76.38 -45.42
C SER A 88 27.87 77.75 -45.00
N ILE A 89 27.85 78.25 -43.76
CA ILE A 89 27.79 77.63 -42.42
C ILE A 89 26.99 78.55 -41.49
N TYR A 90 26.27 78.02 -40.48
CA TYR A 90 26.21 78.68 -39.16
C TYR A 90 26.27 77.66 -38.02
N ARG A 91 27.27 77.84 -37.15
CA ARG A 91 27.54 77.04 -35.95
C ARG A 91 27.67 77.99 -34.78
N GLU A 92 26.84 77.82 -33.77
CA GLU A 92 27.02 78.32 -32.41
C GLU A 92 26.46 77.24 -31.45
N PRO A 93 26.91 77.16 -30.19
CA PRO A 93 27.16 75.84 -29.57
C PRO A 93 26.19 75.47 -28.43
N ASN A 94 25.90 74.17 -28.29
CA ASN A 94 26.01 73.45 -27.01
C ASN A 94 25.63 71.96 -27.12
N GLY A 95 26.19 71.14 -26.21
CA GLY A 95 25.59 69.86 -25.83
C GLY A 95 26.01 68.63 -26.64
N ASP A 96 27.30 68.28 -26.65
CA ASP A 96 27.67 66.88 -26.83
C ASP A 96 27.18 66.08 -25.61
N SER A 97 26.01 65.47 -25.74
CA SER A 97 25.48 64.47 -24.81
C SER A 97 25.43 63.10 -25.46
N GLY A 98 26.51 62.72 -26.15
CA GLY A 98 26.80 61.32 -26.44
C GLY A 98 26.82 60.52 -25.14
N ARG A 99 25.73 59.80 -24.85
CA ARG A 99 25.60 58.92 -23.68
C ARG A 99 26.58 57.76 -23.82
N ARG A 100 27.85 57.97 -23.43
CA ARG A 100 28.78 56.88 -23.18
C ARG A 100 28.18 55.99 -22.08
N VAL A 101 27.96 54.73 -22.42
CA VAL A 101 27.78 53.68 -21.42
C VAL A 101 29.00 53.74 -20.48
N PRO A 102 28.82 53.72 -19.15
CA PRO A 102 29.95 53.68 -18.23
C PRO A 102 30.88 52.51 -18.59
N ALA A 103 32.19 52.74 -18.53
CA ALA A 103 33.14 51.64 -18.60
C ALA A 103 32.87 50.68 -17.45
N ALA A 104 32.98 49.37 -17.71
CA ALA A 104 32.75 48.36 -16.68
C ALA A 104 33.66 48.57 -15.47
N PRO A 105 33.22 48.23 -14.24
CA PRO A 105 34.05 48.36 -13.05
C PRO A 105 35.38 47.60 -13.21
N ALA A 106 36.49 48.24 -12.83
CA ALA A 106 37.82 47.65 -12.94
C ALA A 106 37.88 46.31 -12.18
N GLY A 107 38.11 45.22 -12.92
CA GLY A 107 38.15 43.85 -12.39
C GLY A 107 37.30 42.84 -13.17
N TYR A 108 36.25 43.27 -13.89
CA TYR A 108 35.31 42.37 -14.57
C TYR A 108 35.55 42.27 -16.08
N GLY A 109 36.39 41.31 -16.48
CA GLY A 109 36.62 40.91 -17.88
C GLY A 109 35.70 39.76 -18.32
N ALA A 110 36.28 38.78 -19.03
CA ALA A 110 35.61 37.50 -19.32
C ALA A 110 35.05 36.87 -18.04
N ALA A 111 33.86 36.26 -18.15
CA ALA A 111 33.14 35.78 -16.99
C ALA A 111 33.85 34.62 -16.28
N LYS A 112 33.74 34.61 -14.96
CA LYS A 112 34.25 33.54 -14.10
C LYS A 112 33.09 32.84 -13.42
N TRP A 113 33.17 31.51 -13.32
CA TRP A 113 32.36 30.73 -12.40
C TRP A 113 32.76 31.08 -10.97
N ILE A 114 31.77 31.33 -10.12
CA ILE A 114 31.93 31.48 -8.67
C ILE A 114 31.54 30.13 -8.05
N PRO A 115 32.48 29.36 -7.46
CA PRO A 115 32.22 28.03 -6.91
C PRO A 115 31.15 27.99 -5.80
N PRO A 116 30.60 26.80 -5.48
CA PRO A 116 29.70 26.60 -4.33
C PRO A 116 30.23 27.22 -3.03
N GLY A 117 29.41 28.06 -2.39
CA GLY A 117 29.75 28.71 -1.11
C GLY A 117 30.77 29.85 -1.20
N GLU A 118 31.33 30.16 -2.37
CA GLU A 118 32.11 31.38 -2.56
C GLU A 118 31.20 32.61 -2.70
N SER A 119 31.64 33.73 -2.12
CA SER A 119 30.88 34.98 -2.10
C SER A 119 31.32 35.95 -3.19
N VAL A 120 30.36 36.60 -3.85
CA VAL A 120 30.60 37.61 -4.89
C VAL A 120 29.67 38.81 -4.72
N ASN A 121 30.19 40.01 -4.97
CA ASN A 121 29.39 41.23 -5.00
C ASN A 121 29.02 41.59 -6.44
N VAL A 122 27.72 41.80 -6.70
CA VAL A 122 27.21 42.30 -7.98
C VAL A 122 26.34 43.53 -7.69
N ALA A 123 26.72 44.67 -8.29
CA ALA A 123 26.26 45.99 -7.85
C ALA A 123 26.49 46.19 -6.33
N ASP A 124 25.45 46.54 -5.57
CA ASP A 124 25.45 46.71 -4.11
C ASP A 124 24.97 45.44 -3.35
N VAL A 125 24.86 44.29 -4.02
CA VAL A 125 24.33 43.04 -3.44
C VAL A 125 25.43 41.99 -3.29
N SER A 126 25.57 41.43 -2.09
CA SER A 126 26.45 40.29 -1.80
C SER A 126 25.68 38.98 -1.96
N ILE A 127 26.19 38.08 -2.81
CA ILE A 127 25.67 36.73 -3.03
C ILE A 127 26.68 35.75 -2.40
N SER A 128 26.27 35.01 -1.37
CA SER A 128 27.14 34.10 -0.61
C SER A 128 27.07 32.63 -1.04
N GLY A 129 26.07 32.24 -1.83
CA GLY A 129 25.85 30.84 -2.22
C GLY A 129 26.60 30.37 -3.47
N GLY A 130 27.34 31.26 -4.15
CA GLY A 130 28.03 30.98 -5.40
C GLY A 130 27.15 30.35 -6.49
N MET A 131 27.74 29.43 -7.27
CA MET A 131 27.13 28.72 -8.40
C MET A 131 26.63 29.64 -9.53
N VAL A 132 27.34 30.74 -9.80
CA VAL A 132 26.95 31.75 -10.80
C VAL A 132 28.14 32.18 -11.64
N TYR A 133 27.87 32.59 -12.89
CA TYR A 133 28.88 33.23 -13.76
C TYR A 133 28.80 34.75 -13.65
N VAL A 134 29.91 35.40 -13.30
CA VAL A 134 29.99 36.86 -13.16
C VAL A 134 31.09 37.44 -14.06
N GLY A 135 30.75 38.46 -14.85
CA GLY A 135 31.68 39.20 -15.72
C GLY A 135 31.00 39.88 -16.89
N THR A 136 31.76 40.53 -17.78
CA THR A 136 31.22 41.35 -18.87
C THR A 136 31.09 40.62 -20.20
N SER A 137 31.60 39.39 -20.31
CA SER A 137 31.44 38.55 -21.50
C SER A 137 31.46 37.07 -21.14
N LEU A 138 30.36 36.38 -21.47
CA LEU A 138 30.23 34.93 -21.52
C LEU A 138 29.44 34.62 -22.79
N LYS A 139 29.95 33.70 -23.60
CA LYS A 139 29.36 33.35 -24.89
C LYS A 139 28.69 32.00 -24.82
N THR A 140 27.52 31.93 -25.46
CA THR A 140 26.90 30.67 -25.86
C THR A 140 27.78 29.99 -26.94
N PRO A 141 27.59 28.70 -27.21
CA PRO A 141 28.20 28.03 -28.37
C PRO A 141 27.93 28.77 -29.71
N SER A 142 26.81 29.48 -29.81
CA SER A 142 26.43 30.31 -30.96
C SER A 142 26.94 31.76 -30.95
N GLY A 143 27.80 32.13 -30.00
CA GLY A 143 28.40 33.48 -29.93
C GLY A 143 27.46 34.59 -29.44
N ARG A 144 26.21 34.26 -29.10
CA ARG A 144 25.29 35.15 -28.36
C ARG A 144 25.79 35.32 -26.91
N THR A 145 25.32 36.35 -26.21
CA THR A 145 25.60 36.47 -24.77
C THR A 145 24.80 35.42 -24.01
N ASP A 146 25.46 34.74 -23.08
CA ASP A 146 24.84 33.65 -22.33
C ASP A 146 23.74 34.18 -21.37
N PRO A 147 22.51 33.62 -21.37
CA PRO A 147 21.43 34.09 -20.50
C PRO A 147 21.79 34.13 -19.01
N CYS A 148 22.61 33.18 -18.52
CA CYS A 148 22.96 33.06 -17.10
C CYS A 148 23.98 34.10 -16.61
N LEU A 149 24.57 34.90 -17.50
CA LEU A 149 25.65 35.83 -17.17
C LEU A 149 25.18 36.99 -16.27
N LEU A 150 25.64 37.02 -15.02
CA LEU A 150 25.58 38.22 -14.18
C LEU A 150 26.60 39.26 -14.68
N ASP A 151 26.15 40.14 -15.56
CA ASP A 151 26.92 41.24 -16.13
C ASP A 151 26.89 42.50 -15.23
N PRO A 152 27.99 42.84 -14.51
CA PRO A 152 28.01 43.96 -13.57
C PRO A 152 28.00 45.33 -14.26
N SER A 153 28.12 45.39 -15.60
CA SER A 153 27.98 46.64 -16.36
C SER A 153 26.52 47.02 -16.61
N ARG A 154 25.55 46.10 -16.39
CA ARG A 154 24.13 46.38 -16.57
C ARG A 154 23.56 47.21 -15.43
N LYS A 155 22.64 48.11 -15.77
CA LYS A 155 21.92 48.91 -14.78
C LYS A 155 21.02 48.00 -13.93
N VAL A 156 21.19 48.13 -12.61
CA VAL A 156 20.34 47.52 -11.57
C VAL A 156 19.54 48.64 -10.89
N ALA A 157 18.27 48.40 -10.57
CA ALA A 157 17.44 49.36 -9.84
C ALA A 157 17.69 49.31 -8.33
N THR A 158 17.27 50.35 -7.61
CA THR A 158 17.37 50.38 -6.13
C THR A 158 16.35 49.47 -5.44
N ARG A 159 15.27 49.11 -6.13
CA ARG A 159 14.20 48.22 -5.67
C ARG A 159 13.78 47.27 -6.79
N GLY A 160 13.34 46.08 -6.38
CA GLY A 160 12.70 45.05 -7.19
C GLY A 160 11.99 44.10 -6.24
N SER A 161 11.06 43.29 -6.74
CA SER A 161 10.44 42.21 -5.97
C SER A 161 10.51 40.92 -6.77
N TYR A 162 11.16 39.88 -6.25
CA TYR A 162 11.23 38.59 -6.93
C TYR A 162 9.91 37.82 -6.91
N THR A 163 8.89 38.33 -6.23
CA THR A 163 7.53 37.79 -6.22
C THR A 163 6.61 38.43 -7.27
N ASP A 164 7.05 39.49 -7.96
CA ASP A 164 6.26 40.15 -9.01
C ASP A 164 6.36 39.38 -10.33
N ARG A 165 5.22 38.81 -10.75
CA ARG A 165 5.09 37.98 -11.96
C ARG A 165 5.20 38.77 -13.26
N ASN A 166 5.12 40.10 -13.24
CA ASN A 166 5.16 40.93 -14.45
C ASN A 166 6.59 41.33 -14.86
N LEU A 167 7.60 40.98 -14.06
CA LEU A 167 8.99 41.38 -14.29
C LEU A 167 9.78 40.41 -15.19
N MET A 168 9.20 39.27 -15.55
CA MET A 168 9.87 38.22 -16.34
C MET A 168 9.09 37.84 -17.61
N GLY A 169 9.84 37.55 -18.67
CA GLY A 169 9.35 36.91 -19.88
C GLY A 169 9.63 35.40 -19.87
N TYR A 170 9.07 34.68 -20.83
CA TYR A 170 9.09 33.21 -20.89
C TYR A 170 10.51 32.59 -20.86
N TRP A 171 11.47 33.18 -21.59
CA TRP A 171 12.89 32.81 -21.55
C TRP A 171 13.76 34.02 -21.16
N PRO A 172 14.00 34.27 -19.86
CA PRO A 172 14.72 35.45 -19.42
C PRO A 172 16.24 35.30 -19.61
N GLY A 173 16.89 36.35 -20.09
CA GLY A 173 18.35 36.52 -20.02
C GLY A 173 18.70 37.69 -19.11
N TYR A 174 19.70 37.56 -18.24
CA TYR A 174 20.05 38.63 -17.29
C TYR A 174 20.43 39.95 -18.00
N SER A 175 21.02 39.86 -19.19
CA SER A 175 21.33 41.01 -20.05
C SER A 175 20.09 41.76 -20.53
N ASP A 176 18.93 41.11 -20.63
CA ASP A 176 17.76 41.58 -21.38
C ASP A 176 16.58 42.00 -20.49
N ILE A 177 16.49 41.44 -19.27
CA ILE A 177 15.49 41.80 -18.26
C ILE A 177 15.62 43.27 -17.77
N SER A 178 14.58 43.80 -17.12
CA SER A 178 14.59 45.19 -16.62
C SER A 178 15.59 45.41 -15.47
N PRO A 179 16.04 46.66 -15.20
CA PRO A 179 16.85 46.95 -14.01
C PRO A 179 16.20 46.52 -12.68
N GLU A 180 14.87 46.57 -12.60
CA GLU A 180 14.04 46.15 -11.47
C GLU A 180 14.05 44.62 -11.32
N ALA A 181 13.93 43.89 -12.44
CA ALA A 181 14.08 42.43 -12.49
C ALA A 181 15.50 41.99 -12.11
N ARG A 182 16.56 42.69 -12.59
CA ARG A 182 17.94 42.41 -12.13
C ARG A 182 18.07 42.60 -10.62
N ARG A 183 17.48 43.65 -10.04
CA ARG A 183 17.50 43.87 -8.58
C ARG A 183 16.82 42.73 -7.84
N ALA A 184 15.63 42.34 -8.28
CA ALA A 184 14.88 41.23 -7.72
C ALA A 184 15.66 39.91 -7.77
N TYR A 185 16.29 39.58 -8.91
CA TYR A 185 17.10 38.38 -9.07
C TYR A 185 18.29 38.34 -8.10
N LEU A 186 19.06 39.43 -8.02
CA LEU A 186 20.19 39.53 -7.10
C LEU A 186 19.75 39.41 -5.64
N GLN A 187 18.58 39.96 -5.28
CA GLN A 187 18.00 39.80 -3.94
C GLN A 187 17.54 38.37 -3.64
N TRP A 188 17.01 37.64 -4.62
CA TRP A 188 16.66 36.22 -4.46
C TRP A 188 17.91 35.32 -4.31
N LEU A 189 18.96 35.59 -5.09
CA LEU A 189 20.26 34.93 -4.95
C LEU A 189 20.88 35.18 -3.56
N ALA A 190 20.91 36.44 -3.12
CA ALA A 190 21.40 36.83 -1.79
C ALA A 190 20.53 36.28 -0.64
N GLY A 191 19.23 36.12 -0.87
CA GLY A 191 18.29 35.48 0.05
C GLY A 191 18.45 33.96 0.18
N GLY A 192 19.46 33.35 -0.45
CA GLY A 192 19.75 31.92 -0.37
C GLY A 192 18.89 31.05 -1.29
N ARG A 193 18.28 31.63 -2.34
CA ARG A 193 17.55 30.88 -3.38
C ARG A 193 16.45 29.97 -2.78
N GLN A 194 15.75 30.45 -1.75
CA GLN A 194 14.88 29.62 -0.91
C GLN A 194 13.43 30.11 -0.76
N ASP A 195 13.12 31.36 -1.14
CA ASP A 195 11.75 31.88 -0.97
C ASP A 195 10.80 31.13 -1.91
N PRO A 196 9.80 30.39 -1.39
CA PRO A 196 8.87 29.65 -2.24
C PRO A 196 8.10 30.56 -3.20
N MET A 197 7.80 31.80 -2.84
CA MET A 197 6.96 32.72 -3.62
C MET A 197 7.70 33.47 -4.73
N ALA A 198 8.98 33.17 -4.95
CA ALA A 198 9.72 33.67 -6.10
C ALA A 198 9.05 33.27 -7.43
N GLU A 199 9.05 34.21 -8.37
CA GLU A 199 8.68 33.99 -9.76
C GLU A 199 9.66 32.99 -10.39
N ILE A 200 9.16 32.05 -11.19
CA ILE A 200 9.92 30.86 -11.63
C ILE A 200 11.02 31.20 -12.64
N GLY A 201 10.88 32.29 -13.41
CA GLY A 201 11.91 32.81 -14.30
C GLY A 201 13.22 33.15 -13.59
N TYR A 202 13.18 33.58 -12.31
CA TYR A 202 14.41 33.74 -11.50
C TYR A 202 15.10 32.39 -11.22
N VAL A 203 14.32 31.33 -10.97
CA VAL A 203 14.83 29.98 -10.72
C VAL A 203 15.43 29.40 -12.00
N PHE A 204 14.76 29.55 -13.14
CA PHE A 204 15.28 29.18 -14.46
C PHE A 204 16.56 29.94 -14.81
N LEU A 205 16.62 31.25 -14.58
CA LEU A 205 17.79 32.08 -14.89
C LEU A 205 19.06 31.62 -14.12
N PHE A 206 18.89 31.12 -12.90
CA PHE A 206 19.96 30.47 -12.13
C PHE A 206 20.27 29.07 -12.65
N PHE A 207 19.24 28.26 -12.89
CA PHE A 207 19.34 26.91 -13.43
C PHE A 207 20.11 26.85 -14.75
N TYR A 208 19.96 27.84 -15.64
CA TYR A 208 20.74 27.96 -16.88
C TYR A 208 22.26 27.98 -16.65
N GLY A 209 22.72 28.53 -15.51
CA GLY A 209 24.13 28.49 -15.11
C GLY A 209 24.59 27.09 -14.72
N LEU A 210 23.74 26.33 -14.02
CA LEU A 210 23.99 24.93 -13.68
C LEU A 210 24.05 24.06 -14.95
N GLU A 211 23.06 24.21 -15.85
CA GLU A 211 23.06 23.55 -17.17
C GLU A 211 24.35 23.84 -17.92
N ARG A 212 24.75 25.11 -18.02
CA ARG A 212 25.98 25.50 -18.70
C ARG A 212 27.21 24.84 -18.09
N ARG A 213 27.32 24.79 -16.76
CA ARG A 213 28.46 24.21 -16.05
C ARG A 213 28.60 22.71 -16.34
N THR A 214 27.49 21.96 -16.25
CA THR A 214 27.47 20.50 -16.48
C THR A 214 27.62 20.11 -17.96
N LEU A 215 27.07 20.91 -18.89
CA LEU A 215 26.97 20.53 -20.30
C LEU A 215 28.08 21.10 -21.17
N VAL A 216 28.49 22.35 -20.94
CA VAL A 216 29.45 23.07 -21.79
C VAL A 216 30.86 23.03 -21.18
N ASP A 217 31.02 23.49 -19.93
CA ASP A 217 32.35 23.58 -19.30
C ASP A 217 32.97 22.18 -19.09
N ARG A 218 32.17 21.23 -18.62
CA ARG A 218 32.56 19.82 -18.40
C ARG A 218 32.98 19.10 -19.69
N SER A 219 32.33 19.43 -20.81
CA SER A 219 32.64 18.86 -22.14
C SER A 219 33.87 19.50 -22.79
N GLY A 220 34.49 20.50 -22.14
CA GLY A 220 35.73 21.13 -22.57
C GLY A 220 36.97 20.29 -22.26
N THR A 221 38.14 20.94 -22.22
CA THR A 221 39.42 20.32 -21.89
C THR A 221 40.21 21.18 -20.89
N GLY A 222 41.13 20.55 -20.16
CA GLY A 222 41.97 21.21 -19.16
C GLY A 222 41.25 21.51 -17.84
N GLU A 223 41.84 22.41 -17.05
CA GLU A 223 41.46 22.70 -15.65
C GLU A 223 39.99 23.08 -15.48
N VAL A 224 39.39 23.78 -16.45
CA VAL A 224 37.98 24.21 -16.41
C VAL A 224 37.03 23.01 -16.42
N ALA A 225 37.31 21.99 -17.23
CA ALA A 225 36.51 20.77 -17.32
C ALA A 225 36.66 19.92 -16.04
N THR A 226 37.89 19.79 -15.51
CA THR A 226 38.14 19.09 -14.24
C THR A 226 37.44 19.77 -13.06
N ALA A 227 37.44 21.11 -13.01
CA ALA A 227 36.71 21.86 -12.00
C ALA A 227 35.18 21.69 -12.15
N ALA A 228 34.65 21.67 -13.38
CA ALA A 228 33.22 21.45 -13.64
C ALA A 228 32.75 20.04 -13.27
N GLU A 229 33.59 19.02 -13.48
CA GLU A 229 33.33 17.65 -13.00
C GLU A 229 33.31 17.61 -11.45
N GLY A 230 34.20 18.34 -10.80
CA GLY A 230 34.23 18.48 -9.33
C GLY A 230 33.03 19.22 -8.73
N ASP A 231 32.38 20.10 -9.49
CA ASP A 231 31.17 20.82 -9.05
C ASP A 231 29.89 19.95 -9.08
N LEU A 232 29.87 18.83 -9.84
CA LEU A 232 28.65 18.04 -10.07
C LEU A 232 27.91 17.60 -8.80
N PRO A 233 28.55 17.11 -7.72
CA PRO A 233 27.83 16.70 -6.51
C PRO A 233 27.05 17.85 -5.88
N ALA A 234 27.67 19.04 -5.80
CA ALA A 234 27.03 20.24 -5.27
C ALA A 234 25.91 20.77 -6.19
N ILE A 235 26.08 20.64 -7.51
CA ILE A 235 25.02 20.94 -8.49
C ILE A 235 23.83 19.99 -8.30
N ALA A 236 24.06 18.68 -8.13
CA ALA A 236 22.99 17.71 -7.89
C ALA A 236 22.22 17.99 -6.60
N GLU A 237 22.90 18.32 -5.51
CA GLU A 237 22.27 18.73 -4.24
C GLU A 237 21.43 20.00 -4.39
N GLU A 238 21.95 21.03 -5.05
CA GLU A 238 21.21 22.28 -5.29
C GLU A 238 19.98 22.05 -6.20
N VAL A 239 20.10 21.23 -7.25
CA VAL A 239 18.96 20.87 -8.12
C VAL A 239 17.87 20.13 -7.35
N ARG A 240 18.23 19.16 -6.49
CA ARG A 240 17.25 18.48 -5.61
C ARG A 240 16.62 19.46 -4.61
N ARG A 241 17.39 20.40 -4.05
CA ARG A 241 16.89 21.45 -3.15
C ARG A 241 15.88 22.36 -3.86
N LEU A 242 16.17 22.79 -5.08
CA LEU A 242 15.26 23.61 -5.88
C LEU A 242 14.01 22.84 -6.32
N LEU A 243 14.14 21.56 -6.70
CA LEU A 243 13.00 20.68 -7.00
C LEU A 243 12.03 20.58 -5.81
N ASN A 244 12.55 20.38 -4.60
CA ASN A 244 11.72 20.31 -3.38
C ASN A 244 10.98 21.62 -3.06
N ILE A 245 11.54 22.78 -3.40
CA ILE A 245 10.94 24.09 -3.13
C ILE A 245 9.95 24.51 -4.23
N TYR A 246 10.29 24.28 -5.50
CA TYR A 246 9.60 24.87 -6.66
C TYR A 246 8.88 23.84 -7.55
N GLY A 247 9.32 22.59 -7.59
CA GLY A 247 8.81 21.58 -8.54
C GLY A 247 7.31 21.32 -8.42
N ASN A 248 6.77 21.24 -7.20
CA ASN A 248 5.33 21.00 -6.99
C ASN A 248 4.41 22.16 -7.43
N ARG A 249 4.95 23.31 -7.82
CA ARG A 249 4.19 24.50 -8.24
C ARG A 249 4.50 24.96 -9.66
N ASN A 250 5.40 24.26 -10.36
CA ASN A 250 5.69 24.50 -11.76
C ASN A 250 6.13 23.21 -12.46
N GLY A 251 5.23 22.61 -13.25
CA GLY A 251 5.47 21.35 -13.95
C GLY A 251 6.66 21.42 -14.93
N SER A 252 6.82 22.53 -15.64
CA SER A 252 7.93 22.74 -16.59
C SER A 252 9.28 22.67 -15.90
N PHE A 253 9.46 23.39 -14.78
CA PHE A 253 10.68 23.34 -13.98
C PHE A 253 10.91 21.95 -13.38
N LYS A 254 9.85 21.32 -12.86
CA LYS A 254 9.90 19.94 -12.33
C LYS A 254 10.44 18.95 -13.37
N ARG A 255 9.96 19.02 -14.62
CA ARG A 255 10.45 18.21 -15.75
C ARG A 255 11.93 18.49 -16.02
N TYR A 256 12.28 19.72 -16.40
CA TYR A 256 13.66 20.06 -16.80
C TYR A 256 14.70 19.74 -15.71
N ALA A 257 14.40 20.04 -14.45
CA ALA A 257 15.32 19.77 -13.34
C ALA A 257 15.46 18.27 -13.03
N THR A 258 14.41 17.45 -13.23
CA THR A 258 14.47 15.99 -13.03
C THR A 258 15.25 15.29 -14.16
N GLU A 259 15.03 15.69 -15.41
CA GLU A 259 15.82 15.22 -16.56
C GLU A 259 17.29 15.62 -16.41
N PHE A 260 17.56 16.89 -16.08
CA PHE A 260 18.92 17.40 -15.87
C PHE A 260 19.64 16.65 -14.75
N LEU A 261 18.97 16.37 -13.62
CA LEU A 261 19.56 15.61 -12.53
C LEU A 261 20.04 14.22 -12.98
N SER A 262 19.31 13.57 -13.89
CA SER A 262 19.71 12.30 -14.49
C SER A 262 20.98 12.42 -15.36
N VAL A 263 21.25 13.59 -15.96
CA VAL A 263 22.49 13.89 -16.68
C VAL A 263 23.65 14.19 -15.73
N VAL A 264 23.41 14.97 -14.66
CA VAL A 264 24.42 15.28 -13.63
C VAL A 264 24.89 14.01 -12.93
N GLU A 265 23.97 13.11 -12.58
CA GLU A 265 24.27 11.89 -11.81
C GLU A 265 24.83 10.74 -12.65
N MET A 266 24.88 10.86 -13.99
CA MET A 266 25.33 9.80 -14.90
C MET A 266 26.70 9.21 -14.51
N ALA A 267 27.66 10.03 -14.05
CA ALA A 267 28.98 9.56 -13.62
C ALA A 267 28.94 8.64 -12.37
N SER A 268 27.86 8.71 -11.58
CA SER A 268 27.63 7.83 -10.42
C SER A 268 26.98 6.49 -10.80
N PHE A 269 26.50 6.35 -12.04
CA PHE A 269 25.86 5.14 -12.53
C PHE A 269 26.93 4.12 -12.96
N SER A 270 27.28 3.22 -12.05
CA SER A 270 28.19 2.09 -12.35
C SER A 270 27.45 0.89 -12.93
N GLU A 271 28.21 -0.15 -13.26
CA GLU A 271 27.66 -1.49 -13.43
C GLU A 271 26.87 -1.94 -12.19
N LYS A 272 25.87 -2.81 -12.41
CA LYS A 272 25.08 -3.52 -11.40
C LYS A 272 24.37 -2.62 -10.38
N LEU A 273 23.70 -1.57 -10.86
CA LEU A 273 22.83 -0.70 -10.07
C LEU A 273 21.73 -1.48 -9.33
N TYR A 274 21.24 -2.58 -9.90
CA TYR A 274 20.28 -3.47 -9.25
C TYR A 274 20.79 -4.08 -7.93
N ALA A 275 22.11 -4.13 -7.71
CA ALA A 275 22.72 -4.63 -6.48
C ALA A 275 23.05 -3.53 -5.46
N LYS A 276 22.77 -2.26 -5.77
CA LYS A 276 22.98 -1.12 -4.88
C LYS A 276 21.72 -0.81 -4.05
N PRO A 277 21.86 -0.12 -2.90
CA PRO A 277 20.73 0.48 -2.20
C PRO A 277 19.94 1.40 -3.13
N MET A 278 18.61 1.37 -3.03
CA MET A 278 17.75 2.25 -3.82
C MET A 278 17.92 3.71 -3.41
N PRO A 279 18.20 4.64 -4.35
CA PRO A 279 18.14 6.07 -4.07
C PRO A 279 16.68 6.53 -3.89
N GLN A 280 16.50 7.70 -3.28
CA GLN A 280 15.20 8.38 -3.28
C GLN A 280 14.98 9.07 -4.63
N PHE A 281 13.78 8.93 -5.19
CA PHE A 281 13.37 9.62 -6.41
C PHE A 281 12.38 10.73 -6.10
N PRO A 282 12.40 11.85 -6.86
CA PRO A 282 11.28 12.79 -6.86
C PRO A 282 10.06 12.15 -7.55
N ASP A 283 8.85 12.60 -7.18
CA ASP A 283 7.63 12.22 -7.89
C ASP A 283 7.75 12.56 -9.38
N SER A 284 7.56 11.59 -10.26
CA SER A 284 7.73 11.74 -11.71
C SER A 284 6.58 11.05 -12.44
N HIS A 285 6.18 11.59 -13.60
CA HIS A 285 5.23 10.93 -14.50
C HIS A 285 5.91 9.91 -15.43
N GLU A 286 7.25 9.93 -15.50
CA GLU A 286 8.06 8.97 -16.24
C GLU A 286 8.97 8.16 -15.30
N LEU A 287 9.27 6.91 -15.67
CA LEU A 287 10.14 6.03 -14.89
C LEU A 287 11.58 6.58 -14.86
N PRO A 288 12.17 6.86 -13.68
CA PRO A 288 13.49 7.47 -13.57
C PRO A 288 14.58 6.68 -14.30
N LEU A 289 15.56 7.38 -14.89
CA LEU A 289 16.64 6.75 -15.66
C LEU A 289 17.41 5.71 -14.85
N TYR A 290 17.67 5.96 -13.57
CA TYR A 290 18.31 4.98 -12.67
C TYR A 290 17.55 3.66 -12.65
N LEU A 291 16.21 3.73 -12.56
CA LEU A 291 15.34 2.56 -12.45
C LEU A 291 15.29 1.81 -13.79
N ARG A 292 15.14 2.53 -14.92
CA ARG A 292 15.24 1.95 -16.27
C ARG A 292 16.59 1.27 -16.51
N LEU A 293 17.70 1.91 -16.13
CA LEU A 293 19.06 1.38 -16.27
C LEU A 293 19.30 0.16 -15.38
N ALA A 294 18.87 0.20 -14.11
CA ALA A 294 19.00 -0.93 -13.19
C ALA A 294 18.19 -2.16 -13.65
N LEU A 295 16.96 -1.95 -14.14
CA LEU A 295 16.13 -3.03 -14.67
C LEU A 295 16.66 -3.56 -16.02
N GLY A 296 17.16 -2.68 -16.90
CA GLY A 296 17.83 -3.08 -18.14
C GLY A 296 19.12 -3.90 -17.88
N GLN A 297 19.86 -3.56 -16.84
CA GLN A 297 20.99 -4.37 -16.35
C GLN A 297 20.53 -5.74 -15.82
N CYS A 298 19.38 -5.84 -15.12
CA CYS A 298 18.81 -7.15 -14.76
C CYS A 298 18.51 -8.03 -15.98
N ALA A 299 17.94 -7.43 -17.03
CA ALA A 299 17.62 -8.13 -18.28
C ALA A 299 18.88 -8.60 -19.05
N LEU A 300 19.95 -7.80 -19.04
CA LEU A 300 21.26 -8.18 -19.61
C LEU A 300 21.91 -9.33 -18.83
N ASP A 301 22.02 -9.19 -17.51
CA ASP A 301 22.70 -10.15 -16.64
C ASP A 301 21.84 -11.41 -16.36
N LYS A 302 20.58 -11.41 -16.82
CA LYS A 302 19.57 -12.46 -16.62
C LYS A 302 19.32 -12.81 -15.15
N VAL A 303 19.46 -11.81 -14.28
CA VAL A 303 19.17 -11.92 -12.84
C VAL A 303 17.71 -11.56 -12.56
N PRO A 304 17.06 -12.20 -11.57
CA PRO A 304 15.73 -11.79 -11.14
C PRO A 304 15.74 -10.35 -10.59
N VAL A 305 14.71 -9.58 -10.88
CA VAL A 305 14.51 -8.22 -10.35
C VAL A 305 14.44 -8.30 -8.80
N PRO A 306 15.32 -7.58 -8.07
CA PRO A 306 15.27 -7.54 -6.61
C PRO A 306 13.95 -6.96 -6.08
N PRO A 307 13.41 -7.45 -4.95
CA PRO A 307 12.11 -6.99 -4.44
C PRO A 307 11.99 -5.47 -4.24
N MET A 308 13.04 -4.80 -3.76
CA MET A 308 13.06 -3.33 -3.62
C MET A 308 12.99 -2.60 -4.97
N LEU A 309 13.59 -3.17 -6.02
CA LEU A 309 13.57 -2.62 -7.37
C LEU A 309 12.19 -2.84 -8.02
N ALA A 310 11.57 -4.01 -7.79
CA ALA A 310 10.20 -4.31 -8.20
C ALA A 310 9.18 -3.40 -7.51
N LEU A 311 9.34 -3.13 -6.21
CA LEU A 311 8.48 -2.21 -5.45
C LEU A 311 8.64 -0.76 -5.94
N ALA A 312 9.87 -0.31 -6.20
CA ALA A 312 10.12 1.01 -6.78
C ALA A 312 9.49 1.14 -8.17
N TRP A 313 9.56 0.09 -8.99
CA TRP A 313 8.87 0.03 -10.30
C TRP A 313 7.36 0.16 -10.14
N VAL A 314 6.74 -0.64 -9.25
CA VAL A 314 5.30 -0.57 -8.92
C VAL A 314 4.84 0.79 -8.41
N ARG A 315 5.70 1.51 -7.68
CA ARG A 315 5.39 2.87 -7.16
C ARG A 315 5.53 3.98 -8.20
N MET A 316 6.21 3.74 -9.33
CA MET A 316 6.61 4.79 -10.27
C MET A 316 6.24 4.53 -11.74
N ASP A 317 5.73 3.34 -12.08
CA ASP A 317 5.28 3.04 -13.44
C ASP A 317 3.94 3.76 -13.72
N PRO A 318 3.84 4.61 -14.76
CA PRO A 318 2.60 5.31 -15.08
C PRO A 318 1.45 4.38 -15.50
N ASN A 319 1.74 3.13 -15.83
CA ASN A 319 0.74 2.12 -16.18
C ASN A 319 0.22 1.33 -14.95
N ILE A 320 0.77 1.55 -13.75
CA ILE A 320 0.38 0.87 -12.50
C ILE A 320 -0.39 1.84 -11.59
N HIS A 321 -1.69 1.59 -11.41
CA HIS A 321 -2.52 2.38 -10.50
C HIS A 321 -2.63 1.75 -9.11
N LEU A 322 -1.97 2.36 -8.11
CA LEU A 322 -2.07 1.95 -6.71
C LEU A 322 -3.38 2.47 -6.07
N ARG A 323 -4.32 1.55 -5.84
CA ARG A 323 -5.58 1.86 -5.13
C ARG A 323 -5.32 2.39 -3.71
N THR A 324 -6.30 3.12 -3.19
CA THR A 324 -6.30 3.76 -1.85
C THR A 324 -5.74 2.94 -0.67
N PRO A 325 -5.88 1.60 -0.56
CA PRO A 325 -5.22 0.84 0.52
C PRO A 325 -3.69 0.90 0.47
N ALA A 326 -3.08 0.79 -0.72
CA ALA A 326 -1.63 0.85 -0.89
C ALA A 326 -1.06 2.24 -0.57
N THR A 327 -1.77 3.31 -0.98
CA THR A 327 -1.33 4.69 -0.74
C THR A 327 -1.59 5.18 0.68
N ARG A 328 -2.66 4.71 1.35
CA ARG A 328 -2.96 5.05 2.75
C ARG A 328 -2.11 4.28 3.76
N CYS A 329 -1.67 3.07 3.42
CA CYS A 329 -0.96 2.15 4.31
C CYS A 329 0.40 1.74 3.70
N PRO A 330 1.30 2.71 3.38
CA PRO A 330 2.47 2.46 2.53
C PRO A 330 3.45 1.44 3.13
N ASP A 331 3.65 1.46 4.45
CA ASP A 331 4.55 0.53 5.15
C ASP A 331 4.00 -0.90 5.14
N GLN A 332 2.70 -1.05 5.44
CA GLN A 332 2.05 -2.36 5.43
C GLN A 332 1.92 -2.92 4.00
N PHE A 333 1.78 -2.05 3.01
CA PHE A 333 1.82 -2.42 1.59
C PHE A 333 3.21 -2.89 1.15
N GLU A 334 4.28 -2.23 1.59
CA GLU A 334 5.66 -2.64 1.31
C GLU A 334 5.96 -4.05 1.83
N ASP A 335 5.61 -4.32 3.10
CA ASP A 335 5.76 -5.65 3.72
C ASP A 335 4.93 -6.73 3.00
N LEU A 336 3.67 -6.42 2.65
CA LEU A 336 2.80 -7.36 1.94
C LEU A 336 3.24 -7.59 0.51
N PHE A 337 3.65 -6.54 -0.20
CA PHE A 337 4.16 -6.63 -1.56
C PHE A 337 5.39 -7.54 -1.62
N GLY A 338 6.36 -7.37 -0.72
CA GLY A 338 7.55 -8.24 -0.65
C GLY A 338 7.19 -9.72 -0.46
N ARG A 339 6.17 -10.02 0.36
CA ARG A 339 5.69 -11.40 0.60
C ARG A 339 4.93 -11.95 -0.60
N LYS A 340 4.00 -11.18 -1.17
CA LYS A 340 3.23 -11.58 -2.35
C LYS A 340 4.11 -11.73 -3.60
N PHE A 341 5.16 -10.93 -3.72
CA PHE A 341 6.17 -11.08 -4.77
C PHE A 341 6.88 -12.44 -4.63
N ALA A 342 7.29 -12.83 -3.43
CA ALA A 342 7.92 -14.13 -3.19
C ALA A 342 6.95 -15.33 -3.32
N GLU A 343 5.67 -15.14 -2.97
CA GLU A 343 4.61 -16.16 -3.06
C GLU A 343 4.18 -16.43 -4.52
N LEU A 344 3.91 -15.36 -5.29
CA LEU A 344 3.37 -15.44 -6.65
C LEU A 344 4.46 -15.61 -7.72
N LEU A 345 5.68 -15.15 -7.45
CA LEU A 345 6.83 -15.25 -8.38
C LEU A 345 7.98 -16.01 -7.71
N PRO A 346 7.83 -17.33 -7.45
CA PRO A 346 8.89 -18.15 -6.86
C PRO A 346 10.12 -18.20 -7.78
N GLY A 347 11.27 -17.78 -7.25
CA GLY A 347 12.50 -17.56 -8.04
C GLY A 347 12.67 -16.14 -8.59
N GLY A 348 11.67 -15.28 -8.41
CA GLY A 348 11.69 -13.86 -8.79
C GLY A 348 11.35 -13.58 -10.25
N LEU A 349 11.21 -12.29 -10.58
CA LEU A 349 10.85 -11.81 -11.92
C LEU A 349 12.11 -11.67 -12.80
N VAL A 350 12.37 -12.61 -13.70
CA VAL A 350 13.43 -12.48 -14.71
C VAL A 350 12.88 -11.74 -15.94
N LEU A 351 13.59 -10.70 -16.39
CA LEU A 351 13.18 -9.88 -17.54
C LEU A 351 13.77 -10.39 -18.86
N PRO A 352 13.03 -10.34 -19.98
CA PRO A 352 13.58 -10.62 -21.31
C PRO A 352 14.49 -9.46 -21.77
N LYS A 353 15.49 -9.77 -22.61
CA LYS A 353 16.19 -8.74 -23.39
C LYS A 353 15.35 -8.41 -24.63
N ASN A 354 14.64 -7.30 -24.59
CA ASN A 354 13.86 -6.76 -25.70
C ASN A 354 14.74 -5.96 -26.69
N ARG A 355 14.13 -5.51 -27.80
CA ARG A 355 14.85 -4.90 -28.94
C ARG A 355 15.16 -3.43 -28.69
N THR A 356 14.23 -2.70 -28.10
CA THR A 356 14.34 -1.28 -27.77
C THR A 356 15.50 -1.04 -26.80
N LYS A 357 16.48 -0.25 -27.23
CA LYS A 357 17.67 0.08 -26.43
C LYS A 357 17.43 1.33 -25.59
N LEU A 358 17.89 1.30 -24.35
CA LEU A 358 17.81 2.43 -23.42
C LEU A 358 18.58 3.63 -23.96
N LYS A 359 17.90 4.78 -23.97
CA LYS A 359 18.45 6.10 -24.30
C LYS A 359 17.94 7.13 -23.31
N LEU A 360 18.79 8.09 -22.98
CA LEU A 360 18.35 9.35 -22.38
C LEU A 360 18.51 10.44 -23.44
N VAL A 361 17.44 11.20 -23.65
CA VAL A 361 17.46 12.41 -24.47
C VAL A 361 17.11 13.56 -23.54
N TYR A 362 18.00 14.55 -23.44
CA TYR A 362 17.79 15.72 -22.61
C TYR A 362 17.93 16.99 -23.46
N ARG A 363 16.97 17.90 -23.28
CA ARG A 363 16.95 19.21 -23.93
C ARG A 363 17.16 20.30 -22.89
N PRO A 364 18.21 21.14 -23.00
CA PRO A 364 18.41 22.26 -22.09
C PRO A 364 17.22 23.23 -22.08
N ALA A 365 16.89 23.73 -20.89
CA ALA A 365 15.92 24.80 -20.68
C ALA A 365 16.46 26.16 -21.12
N SER A 366 17.80 26.36 -21.05
CA SER A 366 18.46 27.60 -21.46
C SER A 366 18.32 27.89 -22.96
N ALA A 367 17.72 29.04 -23.28
CA ALA A 367 17.64 29.57 -24.64
C ALA A 367 19.02 29.84 -25.29
N GLY A 368 20.09 29.89 -24.48
CA GLY A 368 21.48 29.97 -24.94
C GLY A 368 22.08 28.64 -25.37
N LEU A 369 21.46 27.52 -24.98
CA LEU A 369 21.91 26.15 -25.27
C LEU A 369 21.03 25.42 -26.29
N LEU A 370 19.92 26.00 -26.74
CA LEU A 370 19.03 25.40 -27.76
C LEU A 370 19.75 25.02 -29.07
N GLU A 371 20.74 25.82 -29.49
CA GLU A 371 21.55 25.55 -30.69
C GLU A 371 22.57 24.42 -30.48
N TYR A 372 22.74 23.95 -29.25
CA TYR A 372 23.49 22.73 -28.91
C TYR A 372 22.66 21.45 -29.18
N GLY A 373 21.37 21.60 -29.44
CA GLY A 373 20.44 20.51 -29.73
C GLY A 373 20.11 19.65 -28.52
N GLU A 374 19.69 18.42 -28.80
CA GLU A 374 19.42 17.41 -27.77
C GLU A 374 20.70 16.66 -27.39
N ILE A 375 20.92 16.49 -26.10
CA ILE A 375 21.98 15.63 -25.56
C ILE A 375 21.45 14.20 -25.52
N LYS A 376 22.00 13.36 -26.40
CA LYS A 376 21.60 11.94 -26.56
C LYS A 376 22.65 11.04 -25.93
N LEU A 377 22.28 10.33 -24.88
CA LEU A 377 23.12 9.36 -24.16
C LEU A 377 22.61 7.94 -24.45
N THR A 378 23.53 7.03 -24.76
CA THR A 378 23.23 5.63 -25.10
C THR A 378 23.90 4.68 -24.11
N PHE A 379 23.23 3.58 -23.78
CA PHE A 379 23.67 2.64 -22.75
C PHE A 379 24.12 1.30 -23.37
N GLY A 380 24.76 1.38 -24.55
CA GLY A 380 25.23 0.23 -25.31
C GLY A 380 24.08 -0.71 -25.70
N GLU A 381 24.19 -1.97 -25.27
CA GLU A 381 23.20 -3.03 -25.51
C GLU A 381 22.12 -3.14 -24.45
N THR A 382 22.07 -2.21 -23.48
CA THR A 382 21.07 -2.21 -22.39
C THR A 382 19.67 -2.00 -22.98
N PRO A 383 18.73 -2.93 -22.76
CA PRO A 383 17.34 -2.75 -23.19
C PRO A 383 16.63 -1.71 -22.32
N ASP A 384 15.72 -0.92 -22.91
CA ASP A 384 14.71 -0.20 -22.13
C ASP A 384 13.55 -1.15 -21.86
N VAL A 385 13.44 -1.62 -20.62
CA VAL A 385 12.39 -2.56 -20.22
C VAL A 385 11.08 -1.88 -19.85
N ALA A 386 11.04 -0.55 -19.77
CA ALA A 386 9.81 0.19 -19.51
C ALA A 386 8.83 0.16 -20.70
N VAL A 387 9.21 -0.49 -21.81
CA VAL A 387 8.31 -0.84 -22.93
C VAL A 387 7.53 -2.14 -22.65
N LEU A 388 7.92 -2.94 -21.67
CA LEU A 388 7.41 -4.31 -21.50
C LEU A 388 6.11 -4.38 -20.69
N THR A 389 5.02 -4.75 -21.34
CA THR A 389 3.70 -4.90 -20.66
C THR A 389 3.60 -6.17 -19.80
N ALA A 390 4.21 -7.28 -20.18
CA ALA A 390 4.04 -8.56 -19.47
C ALA A 390 4.66 -8.60 -18.05
N PRO A 391 5.86 -8.02 -17.78
CA PRO A 391 6.38 -7.85 -16.42
C PRO A 391 5.51 -6.90 -15.60
N VAL A 392 5.05 -5.78 -16.20
CA VAL A 392 4.18 -4.79 -15.55
C VAL A 392 2.86 -5.42 -15.10
N LYS A 393 2.20 -6.26 -15.93
CA LYS A 393 1.00 -7.02 -15.54
C LYS A 393 1.24 -7.93 -14.33
N LYS A 394 2.35 -8.68 -14.30
CA LYS A 394 2.69 -9.54 -13.15
C LYS A 394 2.93 -8.73 -11.86
N LEU A 395 3.55 -7.55 -11.99
CA LEU A 395 3.76 -6.65 -10.86
C LEU A 395 2.44 -6.02 -10.37
N GLN A 396 1.52 -5.70 -11.28
CA GLN A 396 0.15 -5.27 -10.99
C GLN A 396 -0.61 -6.36 -10.23
N GLU A 397 -0.58 -7.63 -10.67
CA GLU A 397 -1.19 -8.76 -9.96
C GLU A 397 -0.69 -8.90 -8.51
N VAL A 398 0.63 -8.75 -8.30
CA VAL A 398 1.25 -8.77 -6.95
C VAL A 398 0.79 -7.56 -6.11
N ALA A 399 0.75 -6.36 -6.70
CA ALA A 399 0.29 -5.15 -6.04
C ALA A 399 -1.20 -5.24 -5.66
N GLU A 400 -2.05 -5.79 -6.52
CA GLU A 400 -3.47 -6.01 -6.27
C GLU A 400 -3.70 -7.00 -5.13
N ALA A 401 -2.96 -8.12 -5.12
CA ALA A 401 -3.03 -9.11 -4.04
C ALA A 401 -2.63 -8.51 -2.68
N ALA A 402 -1.53 -7.73 -2.64
CA ALA A 402 -1.12 -7.01 -1.43
C ALA A 402 -2.15 -5.95 -0.99
N THR A 403 -2.74 -5.23 -1.95
CA THR A 403 -3.75 -4.20 -1.70
C THR A 403 -5.06 -4.80 -1.18
N ALA A 404 -5.46 -5.98 -1.67
CA ALA A 404 -6.69 -6.66 -1.26
C ALA A 404 -6.67 -7.10 0.21
N GLU A 405 -5.52 -7.55 0.73
CA GLU A 405 -5.36 -7.85 2.17
C GLU A 405 -5.48 -6.59 3.05
N LEU A 406 -5.17 -5.40 2.51
CA LEU A 406 -5.27 -4.11 3.22
C LEU A 406 -6.63 -3.42 3.10
N ASP A 407 -7.55 -3.89 2.23
CA ASP A 407 -8.82 -3.20 1.95
C ASP A 407 -9.64 -2.94 3.22
N ALA A 408 -9.72 -3.93 4.13
CA ALA A 408 -10.47 -3.78 5.39
C ALA A 408 -9.81 -2.79 6.37
N TYR A 409 -8.48 -2.89 6.55
CA TYR A 409 -7.69 -2.03 7.42
C TYR A 409 -7.70 -0.57 6.93
N SER A 410 -7.47 -0.35 5.64
CA SER A 410 -7.53 0.98 5.02
C SER A 410 -8.91 1.62 5.15
N ARG A 411 -10.00 0.85 5.00
CA ARG A 411 -11.38 1.34 5.21
C ARG A 411 -11.63 1.77 6.66
N LEU A 412 -11.02 1.12 7.64
CA LEU A 412 -11.08 1.55 9.04
C LEU A 412 -10.30 2.87 9.24
N LEU A 413 -9.05 2.94 8.76
CA LEU A 413 -8.23 4.16 8.89
C LEU A 413 -8.86 5.38 8.19
N GLY A 414 -9.51 5.17 7.04
CA GLY A 414 -10.23 6.23 6.32
C GLY A 414 -11.45 6.79 7.07
N ARG A 415 -11.96 6.07 8.09
CA ARG A 415 -13.03 6.54 8.99
C ARG A 415 -12.48 7.07 10.32
N SER A 416 -11.41 6.46 10.80
CA SER A 416 -10.83 6.72 12.13
C SER A 416 -9.29 6.54 12.06
N PRO A 417 -8.51 7.59 11.75
CA PRO A 417 -7.05 7.50 11.63
C PRO A 417 -6.37 6.96 12.90
N ASN A 418 -6.88 7.33 14.08
CA ASN A 418 -6.36 6.89 15.37
C ASN A 418 -6.60 5.39 15.67
N ALA A 419 -7.34 4.66 14.82
CA ALA A 419 -7.59 3.24 15.01
C ALA A 419 -6.43 2.33 14.56
N ALA A 420 -5.35 2.89 13.99
CA ALA A 420 -4.17 2.13 13.53
C ALA A 420 -3.53 1.25 14.62
N THR A 421 -3.58 1.69 15.87
CA THR A 421 -3.04 0.98 17.05
C THR A 421 -4.12 0.39 17.95
N SER A 422 -5.41 0.51 17.60
CA SER A 422 -6.48 -0.16 18.36
C SER A 422 -6.48 -1.66 18.07
N LEU A 423 -7.00 -2.45 19.00
CA LEU A 423 -7.10 -3.89 18.83
C LEU A 423 -7.91 -4.24 17.58
N GLU A 424 -9.01 -3.52 17.29
CA GLU A 424 -9.80 -3.72 16.08
C GLU A 424 -8.99 -3.47 14.80
N GLY A 425 -8.11 -2.46 14.78
CA GLY A 425 -7.21 -2.21 13.65
C GLY A 425 -6.16 -3.30 13.47
N LEU A 426 -5.49 -3.70 14.55
CA LEU A 426 -4.51 -4.78 14.55
C LEU A 426 -5.12 -6.11 14.08
N LEU A 427 -6.35 -6.44 14.50
CA LEU A 427 -7.04 -7.67 14.11
C LEU A 427 -7.53 -7.71 12.65
N LEU A 428 -7.42 -6.61 11.90
CA LEU A 428 -7.61 -6.58 10.45
C LEU A 428 -6.31 -6.85 9.66
N LEU A 429 -5.17 -6.90 10.34
CA LEU A 429 -3.86 -7.22 9.76
C LEU A 429 -3.43 -8.64 10.18
N SER A 430 -2.63 -9.30 9.34
CA SER A 430 -1.88 -10.48 9.77
C SER A 430 -0.99 -10.12 10.97
N PRO A 431 -0.86 -10.96 12.02
CA PRO A 431 0.01 -10.71 13.18
C PRO A 431 1.48 -10.42 12.83
N THR A 432 1.90 -10.77 11.61
CA THR A 432 3.23 -10.51 11.04
C THR A 432 3.40 -9.12 10.44
N LEU A 433 2.33 -8.31 10.38
CA LEU A 433 2.29 -6.91 9.92
C LEU A 433 1.99 -5.94 11.08
N TRP A 434 1.92 -6.44 12.31
CA TRP A 434 1.64 -5.62 13.47
C TRP A 434 2.81 -4.69 13.79
N PRO A 435 2.56 -3.43 14.20
CA PRO A 435 3.61 -2.53 14.64
C PRO A 435 4.45 -3.13 15.79
N ALA A 436 5.70 -2.68 15.90
CA ALA A 436 6.70 -3.28 16.78
C ALA A 436 6.26 -3.46 18.24
N GLU A 437 5.52 -2.51 18.83
CA GLU A 437 5.06 -2.61 20.22
C GLU A 437 3.98 -3.68 20.42
N PRO A 438 2.81 -3.67 19.73
CA PRO A 438 1.86 -4.79 19.77
C PRO A 438 2.49 -6.14 19.41
N ARG A 439 3.43 -6.16 18.46
CA ARG A 439 4.17 -7.36 18.07
C ARG A 439 5.00 -7.91 19.23
N GLN A 440 5.78 -7.07 19.93
CA GLN A 440 6.53 -7.47 21.12
C GLN A 440 5.63 -7.99 22.25
N LYS A 441 4.45 -7.39 22.45
CA LYS A 441 3.49 -7.87 23.46
C LYS A 441 2.90 -9.24 23.08
N LEU A 442 2.61 -9.45 21.79
CA LEU A 442 2.22 -10.76 21.26
C LEU A 442 3.35 -11.79 21.44
N ASP A 443 4.60 -11.47 21.09
CA ASP A 443 5.75 -12.36 21.26
C ASP A 443 6.02 -12.70 22.74
N ALA A 444 5.79 -11.75 23.66
CA ALA A 444 5.82 -12.00 25.10
C ALA A 444 4.67 -12.93 25.58
N LEU A 445 3.50 -12.87 24.93
CA LEU A 445 2.40 -13.81 25.17
C LEU A 445 2.76 -15.22 24.64
N LEU A 446 3.33 -15.32 23.44
CA LEU A 446 3.85 -16.56 22.85
C LEU A 446 4.91 -17.22 23.76
N ALA A 447 5.82 -16.43 24.31
CA ALA A 447 6.86 -16.88 25.24
C ALA A 447 6.31 -17.38 26.59
N ARG A 448 5.07 -17.01 26.95
CA ARG A 448 4.35 -17.54 28.12
C ARG A 448 3.60 -18.83 27.78
N THR A 449 2.89 -18.87 26.65
CA THR A 449 2.12 -20.05 26.21
C THR A 449 2.99 -21.25 25.83
N SER A 450 4.25 -21.03 25.46
CA SER A 450 5.22 -22.11 25.24
C SER A 450 5.70 -22.81 26.52
N ARG A 451 5.55 -22.16 27.70
CA ARG A 451 5.91 -22.72 29.01
C ARG A 451 4.75 -23.45 29.70
N GLY A 452 3.53 -23.31 29.18
CA GLY A 452 2.32 -23.89 29.76
C GLY A 452 1.07 -23.08 29.38
N MET A 453 -0.07 -23.46 29.95
CA MET A 453 -1.33 -22.73 29.76
C MET A 453 -1.30 -21.37 30.46
N VAL A 454 -1.72 -20.32 29.77
CA VAL A 454 -1.90 -18.98 30.35
C VAL A 454 -3.39 -18.77 30.63
N ILE A 455 -3.72 -18.38 31.86
CA ILE A 455 -5.10 -18.15 32.32
C ILE A 455 -5.20 -16.67 32.68
N MET A 456 -6.20 -15.97 32.14
CA MET A 456 -6.44 -14.53 32.36
C MET A 456 -7.87 -14.15 31.96
N LYS A 457 -8.33 -12.94 32.27
CA LYS A 457 -9.63 -12.46 31.77
C LYS A 457 -9.53 -12.07 30.30
N LEU A 458 -10.64 -12.13 29.57
CA LEU A 458 -10.71 -11.67 28.18
C LEU A 458 -10.27 -10.20 28.03
N GLN A 459 -10.66 -9.33 28.96
CA GLN A 459 -10.26 -7.91 28.93
C GLN A 459 -8.75 -7.71 29.12
N ASP A 460 -8.12 -8.52 29.99
CA ASP A 460 -6.68 -8.43 30.25
C ASP A 460 -5.91 -8.90 29.02
N LEU A 461 -6.43 -9.90 28.30
CA LEU A 461 -5.85 -10.38 27.04
C LEU A 461 -5.95 -9.30 25.97
N ALA A 462 -7.13 -8.69 25.79
CA ALA A 462 -7.32 -7.60 24.84
C ALA A 462 -6.36 -6.42 25.15
N ALA A 463 -6.37 -5.92 26.38
CA ALA A 463 -5.52 -4.82 26.83
C ALA A 463 -4.02 -5.15 26.74
N SER A 464 -3.63 -6.42 26.82
CA SER A 464 -2.23 -6.83 26.62
C SER A 464 -1.76 -6.69 25.16
N LEU A 465 -2.67 -6.60 24.18
CA LEU A 465 -2.33 -6.47 22.76
C LEU A 465 -2.60 -5.07 22.21
N GLY A 466 -3.69 -4.41 22.64
CA GLY A 466 -4.03 -3.04 22.24
C GLY A 466 -5.30 -2.52 22.92
N GLU A 467 -5.60 -1.24 22.75
CA GLU A 467 -6.86 -0.67 23.26
C GLU A 467 -8.04 -1.17 22.42
N ALA A 468 -9.03 -1.78 23.06
CA ALA A 468 -10.23 -2.29 22.42
C ALA A 468 -11.43 -1.38 22.71
N GLN A 469 -12.18 -1.00 21.68
CA GLN A 469 -13.42 -0.24 21.81
C GLN A 469 -14.57 -1.13 22.29
N SER A 470 -14.64 -2.39 21.82
CA SER A 470 -15.57 -3.37 22.39
C SER A 470 -15.15 -4.82 22.18
N LEU A 471 -15.41 -5.65 23.19
CA LEU A 471 -15.21 -7.11 23.14
C LEU A 471 -16.48 -7.81 22.62
N ALA A 472 -17.01 -7.31 21.51
CA ALA A 472 -18.12 -7.92 20.79
C ALA A 472 -17.69 -9.24 20.14
N ARG A 473 -18.67 -10.09 19.77
CA ARG A 473 -18.43 -11.42 19.16
C ARG A 473 -17.43 -11.37 18.00
N ASN A 474 -17.54 -10.39 17.10
CA ASN A 474 -16.64 -10.25 15.96
C ASN A 474 -15.20 -9.97 16.40
N THR A 475 -14.98 -9.05 17.35
CA THR A 475 -13.64 -8.75 17.89
C THR A 475 -13.01 -9.99 18.54
N VAL A 476 -13.77 -10.73 19.36
CA VAL A 476 -13.28 -11.94 20.04
C VAL A 476 -13.03 -13.08 19.04
N THR A 477 -13.86 -13.22 18.00
CA THR A 477 -13.62 -14.17 16.90
C THR A 477 -12.37 -13.82 16.09
N SER A 478 -12.15 -12.54 15.77
CA SER A 478 -10.94 -12.10 15.06
C SER A 478 -9.68 -12.25 15.93
N LEU A 479 -9.77 -11.98 17.25
CA LEU A 479 -8.71 -12.25 18.21
C LEU A 479 -8.33 -13.73 18.26
N ALA A 480 -9.31 -14.62 18.31
CA ALA A 480 -9.07 -16.06 18.25
C ALA A 480 -8.38 -16.49 16.94
N ARG A 481 -8.74 -15.90 15.79
CA ARG A 481 -8.06 -16.16 14.50
C ARG A 481 -6.64 -15.62 14.47
N ALA A 482 -6.40 -14.42 14.98
CA ALA A 482 -5.08 -13.81 15.05
C ALA A 482 -4.14 -14.63 15.94
N LEU A 483 -4.62 -15.16 17.06
CA LEU A 483 -3.88 -16.07 17.92
C LEU A 483 -3.64 -17.44 17.23
N GLU A 484 -4.64 -18.01 16.56
CA GLU A 484 -4.50 -19.26 15.82
C GLU A 484 -3.45 -19.17 14.69
N ALA A 485 -3.40 -18.03 13.99
CA ALA A 485 -2.40 -17.74 12.96
C ALA A 485 -0.94 -17.66 13.48
N VAL A 486 -0.74 -17.52 14.79
CA VAL A 486 0.58 -17.63 15.47
C VAL A 486 0.67 -18.86 16.37
N HIS A 487 -0.12 -19.90 16.07
CA HIS A 487 -0.16 -21.18 16.78
C HIS A 487 -0.53 -21.09 18.27
N VAL A 488 -1.37 -20.13 18.66
CA VAL A 488 -1.99 -20.07 19.99
C VAL A 488 -3.48 -20.38 19.89
N GLY A 489 -3.90 -21.43 20.59
CA GLY A 489 -5.31 -21.76 20.78
C GLY A 489 -5.90 -20.98 21.96
N MET A 490 -7.21 -20.75 21.91
CA MET A 490 -7.99 -20.09 22.95
C MET A 490 -9.22 -20.93 23.32
N GLU A 491 -9.41 -21.14 24.62
CA GLU A 491 -10.67 -21.59 25.21
C GLU A 491 -11.32 -20.44 26.00
N PRO A 492 -12.66 -20.27 25.93
CA PRO A 492 -13.62 -21.11 25.23
C PRO A 492 -13.54 -20.93 23.70
N ASP A 493 -13.67 -22.03 22.97
CA ASP A 493 -13.48 -22.06 21.51
C ASP A 493 -14.60 -21.38 20.68
N VAL A 494 -14.55 -20.04 20.61
CA VAL A 494 -15.50 -19.23 19.82
C VAL A 494 -15.49 -19.54 18.32
N LEU A 495 -14.40 -20.13 17.80
CA LEU A 495 -14.27 -20.50 16.38
C LEU A 495 -15.05 -21.78 16.05
N SER A 496 -15.21 -22.67 17.04
CA SER A 496 -16.08 -23.85 16.96
C SER A 496 -17.49 -23.61 17.53
N GLY A 497 -17.91 -22.35 17.60
CA GLY A 497 -19.27 -21.97 17.98
C GLY A 497 -19.54 -21.98 19.49
N ALA A 498 -18.51 -21.99 20.35
CA ALA A 498 -18.71 -21.73 21.77
C ALA A 498 -19.31 -20.33 21.99
N LYS A 499 -20.01 -20.17 23.12
CA LYS A 499 -20.57 -18.87 23.52
C LYS A 499 -19.42 -17.88 23.72
N THR A 500 -19.53 -16.68 23.16
CA THR A 500 -18.56 -15.61 23.35
C THR A 500 -18.43 -15.28 24.85
N PRO A 501 -17.21 -15.30 25.42
CA PRO A 501 -16.96 -14.86 26.79
C PRO A 501 -17.18 -13.35 26.93
N LYS A 502 -17.57 -12.91 28.13
CA LYS A 502 -17.61 -11.49 28.52
C LYS A 502 -16.20 -10.98 28.89
N ALA A 503 -16.08 -9.67 29.05
CA ALA A 503 -14.84 -8.99 29.45
C ALA A 503 -14.17 -9.59 30.70
N ASP A 504 -14.97 -9.88 31.75
CA ASP A 504 -14.51 -10.46 33.00
C ASP A 504 -14.41 -12.00 33.02
N ASP A 505 -14.90 -12.69 31.99
CA ASP A 505 -14.88 -14.16 31.94
C ASP A 505 -13.44 -14.65 31.68
N THR A 506 -13.06 -15.77 32.32
CA THR A 506 -11.74 -16.40 32.12
C THR A 506 -11.59 -16.93 30.70
N VAL A 507 -10.41 -16.70 30.11
CA VAL A 507 -9.92 -17.38 28.90
C VAL A 507 -8.63 -18.16 29.20
N VAL A 508 -8.45 -19.28 28.52
CA VAL A 508 -7.24 -20.12 28.61
C VAL A 508 -6.55 -20.17 27.26
N LEU A 509 -5.28 -19.78 27.25
CA LEU A 509 -4.42 -19.77 26.07
C LEU A 509 -3.39 -20.89 26.14
N PHE A 510 -3.12 -21.53 25.00
CA PHE A 510 -2.21 -22.67 24.92
C PHE A 510 -1.47 -22.70 23.57
N SER A 511 -0.23 -23.17 23.58
CA SER A 511 0.50 -23.45 22.33
C SER A 511 -0.12 -24.62 21.58
N MET A 512 -0.27 -24.48 20.26
CA MET A 512 -0.68 -25.53 19.33
C MET A 512 0.53 -26.06 18.53
N PRO A 513 0.58 -27.35 18.17
CA PRO A 513 1.60 -27.89 17.28
C PRO A 513 1.57 -27.18 15.91
N ALA A 514 2.74 -26.84 15.37
CA ALA A 514 2.84 -26.28 14.03
C ALA A 514 2.54 -27.36 12.96
N GLY A 515 1.76 -27.00 11.94
CA GLY A 515 1.47 -27.87 10.78
C GLY A 515 0.23 -28.76 10.87
N GLU A 516 -0.43 -28.88 12.03
CA GLU A 516 -1.70 -29.61 12.13
C GLU A 516 -2.92 -28.69 11.86
N SER A 517 -3.64 -28.93 10.77
CA SER A 517 -4.97 -28.36 10.56
C SER A 517 -6.00 -29.08 11.44
N VAL A 518 -6.22 -28.56 12.66
CA VAL A 518 -7.10 -29.20 13.64
C VAL A 518 -8.55 -29.18 13.17
N SER A 519 -9.03 -30.31 12.62
CA SER A 519 -10.44 -30.47 12.28
C SER A 519 -11.29 -30.41 13.56
N ARG A 520 -12.06 -29.33 13.67
CA ARG A 520 -12.93 -29.03 14.81
C ARG A 520 -14.28 -29.74 14.75
N ALA A 521 -14.62 -30.30 13.59
CA ALA A 521 -15.89 -30.97 13.34
C ALA A 521 -15.83 -32.50 13.55
N GLY A 522 -14.66 -33.09 13.77
CA GLY A 522 -14.50 -34.54 13.91
C GLY A 522 -15.33 -35.13 15.05
N ALA A 523 -16.14 -36.15 14.75
CA ALA A 523 -17.06 -36.78 15.70
C ALA A 523 -16.35 -37.33 16.96
N THR A 524 -15.17 -37.93 16.79
CA THR A 524 -14.31 -38.42 17.90
C THR A 524 -13.94 -37.29 18.86
N TYR A 525 -13.51 -36.14 18.34
CA TYR A 525 -13.18 -34.96 19.13
C TYR A 525 -14.40 -34.37 19.85
N GLN A 526 -15.58 -34.36 19.20
CA GLN A 526 -16.82 -33.92 19.84
C GLN A 526 -17.23 -34.83 21.01
N VAL A 527 -17.14 -36.16 20.84
CA VAL A 527 -17.41 -37.13 21.91
C VAL A 527 -16.40 -36.96 23.06
N ALA A 528 -15.11 -36.81 22.77
CA ALA A 528 -14.09 -36.53 23.77
C ALA A 528 -14.37 -35.23 24.55
N THR A 529 -14.77 -34.17 23.85
CA THR A 529 -15.15 -32.88 24.47
C THR A 529 -16.36 -33.03 25.41
N LEU A 530 -17.40 -33.74 24.97
CA LEU A 530 -18.59 -34.02 25.80
C LEU A 530 -18.25 -34.88 27.02
N THR A 531 -17.34 -35.84 26.86
CA THR A 531 -16.86 -36.72 27.93
C THR A 531 -16.11 -35.91 29.00
N VAL A 532 -15.21 -35.00 28.61
CA VAL A 532 -14.53 -34.08 29.55
C VAL A 532 -15.53 -33.14 30.25
N GLN A 533 -16.51 -32.61 29.52
CA GLN A 533 -17.55 -31.73 30.09
C GLN A 533 -18.41 -32.45 31.13
N LEU A 534 -18.84 -33.68 30.85
CA LEU A 534 -19.59 -34.49 31.81
C LEU A 534 -18.73 -34.89 33.01
N ALA A 535 -17.49 -35.31 32.80
CA ALA A 535 -16.59 -35.71 33.87
C ALA A 535 -16.34 -34.55 34.86
N THR A 536 -16.09 -33.35 34.34
CA THR A 536 -15.92 -32.14 35.16
C THR A 536 -17.20 -31.78 35.91
N ALA A 537 -18.38 -31.99 35.32
CA ALA A 537 -19.67 -31.75 35.99
C ALA A 537 -20.02 -32.80 37.06
N VAL A 538 -19.53 -34.04 36.95
CA VAL A 538 -19.69 -35.08 37.97
C VAL A 538 -18.74 -34.83 39.15
N ALA A 539 -17.48 -34.53 38.85
CA ALA A 539 -16.46 -34.36 39.87
C ALA A 539 -16.65 -33.05 40.66
N MET A 540 -17.01 -31.93 40.03
CA MET A 540 -17.39 -30.69 40.76
C MET A 540 -18.83 -30.71 41.34
N ALA A 541 -19.37 -31.88 41.68
CA ALA A 541 -20.74 -32.00 42.22
C ALA A 541 -20.86 -31.64 43.71
N ASP A 542 -19.77 -31.74 44.46
CA ASP A 542 -19.69 -31.36 45.88
C ASP A 542 -19.24 -29.89 46.07
N GLY A 543 -18.55 -29.32 45.08
CA GLY A 543 -18.21 -27.90 44.97
C GLY A 543 -16.72 -27.60 44.72
N ASP A 544 -15.85 -28.61 44.68
CA ASP A 544 -14.42 -28.46 44.33
C ASP A 544 -14.02 -29.56 43.32
N LEU A 545 -12.81 -29.50 42.75
CA LEU A 545 -12.24 -30.63 42.00
C LEU A 545 -10.97 -31.13 42.69
N GLY A 546 -10.94 -32.41 43.06
CA GLY A 546 -9.78 -33.04 43.67
C GLY A 546 -8.52 -32.90 42.80
N ALA A 547 -7.38 -32.66 43.44
CA ALA A 547 -6.09 -32.61 42.74
C ALA A 547 -5.74 -33.94 42.06
N GLU A 548 -6.23 -35.06 42.62
CA GLU A 548 -6.06 -36.41 42.11
C GLU A 548 -7.04 -36.72 40.97
N GLU A 549 -8.32 -36.37 41.09
CA GLU A 549 -9.29 -36.40 39.98
C GLU A 549 -8.79 -35.61 38.75
N LEU A 550 -8.29 -34.39 38.96
CA LEU A 550 -7.73 -33.55 37.90
C LEU A 550 -6.50 -34.19 37.25
N ARG A 551 -5.67 -34.89 38.04
CA ARG A 551 -4.50 -35.64 37.54
C ARG A 551 -4.93 -36.82 36.69
N GLN A 552 -5.93 -37.60 37.13
CA GLN A 552 -6.46 -38.72 36.38
C GLN A 552 -7.12 -38.26 35.07
N LEU A 553 -7.93 -37.19 35.08
CA LEU A 553 -8.55 -36.65 33.87
C LEU A 553 -7.52 -36.22 32.82
N ARG A 554 -6.42 -35.58 33.24
CA ARG A 554 -5.31 -35.23 32.33
C ARG A 554 -4.62 -36.47 31.75
N GLN A 555 -4.33 -37.46 32.58
CA GLN A 555 -3.70 -38.71 32.15
C GLN A 555 -4.59 -39.50 31.17
N GLN A 556 -5.92 -39.46 31.35
CA GLN A 556 -6.87 -40.07 30.41
C GLN A 556 -6.89 -39.35 29.05
N ILE A 557 -6.88 -38.01 29.03
CA ILE A 557 -6.77 -37.21 27.78
C ILE A 557 -5.46 -37.52 27.04
N GLU A 558 -4.36 -37.75 27.77
CA GLU A 558 -3.07 -38.20 27.21
C GLU A 558 -3.11 -39.62 26.63
N GLY A 559 -3.89 -40.52 27.25
CA GLY A 559 -4.10 -41.88 26.78
C GLY A 559 -4.98 -42.01 25.53
N TRP A 560 -5.64 -40.94 25.07
CA TRP A 560 -6.52 -40.95 23.90
C TRP A 560 -5.72 -40.90 22.58
N THR A 561 -5.16 -42.07 22.21
CA THR A 561 -4.39 -42.33 20.98
C THR A 561 -5.15 -42.06 19.68
N HIS A 562 -6.48 -42.05 19.72
CA HIS A 562 -7.36 -41.77 18.58
C HIS A 562 -7.56 -40.26 18.30
N LEU A 563 -6.91 -39.39 19.08
CA LEU A 563 -6.93 -37.93 18.91
C LEU A 563 -5.54 -37.42 18.55
N THR A 564 -5.46 -36.34 17.78
CA THR A 564 -4.14 -35.74 17.46
C THR A 564 -3.55 -35.05 18.70
N PRO A 565 -2.22 -34.84 18.76
CA PRO A 565 -1.59 -34.07 19.83
C PRO A 565 -2.21 -32.68 20.03
N ALA A 566 -2.65 -32.02 18.95
CA ALA A 566 -3.35 -30.74 19.02
C ALA A 566 -4.75 -30.86 19.65
N HIS A 567 -5.52 -31.91 19.31
CA HIS A 567 -6.81 -32.20 19.97
C HIS A 567 -6.63 -32.47 21.47
N GLN A 568 -5.66 -33.31 21.85
CA GLN A 568 -5.37 -33.60 23.26
C GLN A 568 -4.99 -32.33 24.03
N GLN A 569 -4.09 -31.51 23.46
CA GLN A 569 -3.66 -30.26 24.08
C GLN A 569 -4.82 -29.27 24.26
N ARG A 570 -5.72 -29.19 23.28
CA ARG A 570 -6.93 -28.39 23.38
C ARG A 570 -7.89 -28.89 24.46
N LEU A 571 -8.05 -30.21 24.60
CA LEU A 571 -8.86 -30.81 25.67
C LEU A 571 -8.27 -30.54 27.06
N ARG A 572 -6.94 -30.53 27.22
CA ARG A 572 -6.29 -30.10 28.48
C ARG A 572 -6.59 -28.64 28.81
N ALA A 573 -6.56 -27.75 27.81
CA ALA A 573 -6.94 -26.34 27.98
C ALA A 573 -8.43 -26.16 28.29
N HIS A 574 -9.28 -26.94 27.63
CA HIS A 574 -10.73 -26.92 27.87
C HIS A 574 -11.07 -27.41 29.28
N LEU A 575 -10.45 -28.50 29.75
CA LEU A 575 -10.55 -28.97 31.13
C LEU A 575 -10.12 -27.88 32.13
N ARG A 576 -9.04 -27.13 31.84
CA ARG A 576 -8.63 -26.00 32.71
C ARG A 576 -9.65 -24.86 32.70
N TYR A 577 -10.26 -24.55 31.56
CA TYR A 577 -11.33 -23.55 31.46
C TYR A 577 -12.61 -23.96 32.22
N LEU A 578 -12.99 -25.24 32.19
CA LEU A 578 -14.20 -25.74 32.86
C LEU A 578 -14.16 -25.67 34.39
N LEU A 579 -12.98 -25.51 35.01
CA LEU A 579 -12.84 -25.28 36.45
C LEU A 579 -13.42 -23.93 36.89
N ASP A 580 -13.22 -22.89 36.08
CA ASP A 580 -13.79 -21.56 36.32
C ASP A 580 -15.23 -21.45 35.77
N ALA A 581 -15.57 -22.26 34.76
CA ALA A 581 -16.84 -22.22 34.04
C ALA A 581 -17.51 -23.62 33.92
N PRO A 582 -17.99 -24.22 35.03
CA PRO A 582 -18.60 -25.55 35.04
C PRO A 582 -19.81 -25.67 34.07
N PRO A 583 -19.92 -26.79 33.33
CA PRO A 583 -21.00 -26.96 32.37
C PRO A 583 -22.28 -27.47 33.04
N SER A 584 -23.41 -26.85 32.70
CA SER A 584 -24.72 -27.29 33.21
C SER A 584 -25.20 -28.57 32.52
N LEU A 585 -25.57 -29.60 33.29
CA LEU A 585 -26.16 -30.84 32.76
C LEU A 585 -27.36 -30.61 31.84
N THR A 586 -28.17 -29.57 32.10
CA THR A 586 -29.33 -29.22 31.26
C THR A 586 -28.93 -28.80 29.84
N VAL A 587 -27.74 -28.20 29.69
CA VAL A 587 -27.16 -27.83 28.39
C VAL A 587 -26.51 -29.04 27.73
N LEU A 588 -25.82 -29.88 28.51
CA LEU A 588 -25.15 -31.08 28.00
C LEU A 588 -26.16 -32.11 27.47
N LYS A 589 -27.30 -32.32 28.13
CA LYS A 589 -28.31 -33.32 27.71
C LYS A 589 -28.70 -33.20 26.24
N LYS A 590 -28.97 -31.98 25.76
CA LYS A 590 -29.33 -31.73 24.34
C LYS A 590 -28.25 -32.13 23.34
N LYS A 591 -26.97 -32.19 23.75
CA LYS A 591 -25.85 -32.64 22.92
C LYS A 591 -25.61 -34.16 23.02
N LEU A 592 -26.17 -34.81 24.03
CA LEU A 592 -26.06 -36.26 24.25
C LEU A 592 -27.18 -37.04 23.57
N ASP A 593 -28.36 -36.43 23.40
CA ASP A 593 -29.51 -37.05 22.74
C ASP A 593 -29.17 -37.72 21.38
N PRO A 594 -28.36 -37.12 20.47
CA PRO A 594 -28.00 -37.72 19.17
C PRO A 594 -27.05 -38.93 19.23
N LEU A 595 -26.41 -39.20 20.37
CA LEU A 595 -25.41 -40.28 20.46
C LEU A 595 -26.06 -41.67 20.45
N ALA A 596 -25.41 -42.66 19.83
CA ALA A 596 -25.85 -44.05 19.85
C ALA A 596 -25.72 -44.68 21.26
N ALA A 597 -26.50 -45.73 21.53
CA ALA A 597 -26.52 -46.40 22.84
C ALA A 597 -25.14 -46.91 23.34
N PRO A 598 -24.26 -47.51 22.49
CA PRO A 598 -22.93 -47.93 22.95
C PRO A 598 -22.05 -46.76 23.40
N ALA A 599 -22.16 -45.60 22.74
CA ALA A 599 -21.46 -44.37 23.14
C ALA A 599 -21.93 -43.87 24.50
N LYS A 600 -23.25 -43.89 24.74
CA LYS A 600 -23.88 -43.50 26.00
C LYS A 600 -23.46 -44.42 27.16
N GLU A 601 -23.38 -45.73 26.95
CA GLU A 601 -22.86 -46.67 27.96
C GLU A 601 -21.35 -46.52 28.20
N ALA A 602 -20.55 -46.26 27.17
CA ALA A 602 -19.11 -46.02 27.32
C ALA A 602 -18.82 -44.74 28.13
N ILE A 603 -19.54 -43.65 27.84
CA ILE A 603 -19.46 -42.41 28.62
C ILE A 603 -19.87 -42.65 30.08
N ALA A 604 -20.95 -43.39 30.32
CA ALA A 604 -21.41 -43.72 31.67
C ALA A 604 -20.33 -44.46 32.50
N LYS A 605 -19.69 -45.49 31.92
CA LYS A 605 -18.55 -46.19 32.53
C LYS A 605 -17.33 -45.29 32.76
N PHE A 606 -17.06 -44.35 31.85
CA PHE A 606 -15.98 -43.38 32.08
C PHE A 606 -16.28 -42.46 33.27
N MET A 607 -17.55 -42.06 33.49
CA MET A 607 -17.93 -41.28 34.68
C MET A 607 -17.70 -42.05 35.98
N SER A 608 -17.98 -43.36 36.04
CA SER A 608 -17.73 -44.15 37.25
C SER A 608 -16.25 -44.36 37.54
N VAL A 609 -15.39 -44.40 36.50
CA VAL A 609 -13.93 -44.39 36.65
C VAL A 609 -13.45 -43.06 37.26
N VAL A 610 -13.93 -41.92 36.73
CA VAL A 610 -13.53 -40.59 37.23
C VAL A 610 -13.97 -40.37 38.67
N ALA A 611 -15.24 -40.64 39.00
CA ALA A 611 -15.74 -40.41 40.37
C ALA A 611 -15.08 -41.33 41.42
N GLN A 612 -14.57 -42.48 41.02
CA GLN A 612 -13.89 -43.43 41.93
C GLN A 612 -12.38 -43.14 42.08
N ALA A 613 -11.86 -42.09 41.41
CA ALA A 613 -10.44 -41.73 41.33
C ALA A 613 -9.75 -41.63 42.70
N ASP A 614 -10.39 -40.96 43.66
CA ASP A 614 -9.81 -40.63 44.98
C ASP A 614 -10.11 -41.71 46.04
N GLY A 615 -10.70 -42.83 45.62
CA GLY A 615 -10.96 -43.99 46.49
C GLY A 615 -12.23 -43.89 47.35
N GLN A 616 -12.86 -42.72 47.45
CA GLN A 616 -14.17 -42.52 48.08
C GLN A 616 -15.06 -41.68 47.16
N VAL A 617 -16.27 -42.17 46.87
CA VAL A 617 -17.27 -41.43 46.08
C VAL A 617 -18.26 -40.77 47.03
N SER A 618 -18.47 -39.46 46.92
CA SER A 618 -19.38 -38.75 47.82
C SER A 618 -20.86 -39.01 47.49
N PRO A 619 -21.77 -38.83 48.47
CA PRO A 619 -23.22 -38.86 48.20
C PRO A 619 -23.70 -37.78 47.22
N ALA A 620 -22.91 -36.74 46.96
CA ALA A 620 -23.20 -35.71 45.95
C ALA A 620 -22.85 -36.20 44.55
N GLU A 621 -21.66 -36.78 44.35
CA GLU A 621 -21.26 -37.43 43.10
C GLU A 621 -22.21 -38.58 42.73
N ILE A 622 -22.59 -39.47 43.66
CA ILE A 622 -23.52 -40.57 43.34
C ILE A 622 -24.86 -40.02 42.82
N LYS A 623 -25.41 -38.98 43.46
CA LYS A 623 -26.63 -38.30 42.96
C LYS A 623 -26.41 -37.57 41.63
N MET A 624 -25.18 -37.19 41.30
CA MET A 624 -24.83 -36.59 40.01
C MET A 624 -24.69 -37.65 38.92
N LEU A 625 -24.05 -38.78 39.22
CA LEU A 625 -23.96 -39.98 38.38
C LEU A 625 -25.35 -40.53 38.04
N GLU A 626 -26.26 -40.66 39.01
CA GLU A 626 -27.66 -41.05 38.77
C GLU A 626 -28.36 -40.11 37.78
N LYS A 627 -28.14 -38.79 37.89
CA LYS A 627 -28.67 -37.81 36.93
C LYS A 627 -28.03 -37.93 35.56
N VAL A 628 -26.72 -38.21 35.48
CA VAL A 628 -25.98 -38.38 34.23
C VAL A 628 -26.39 -39.68 33.52
N TYR A 629 -26.50 -40.81 34.22
CA TYR A 629 -27.02 -42.07 33.67
C TYR A 629 -28.44 -41.87 33.12
N LYS A 630 -29.32 -41.21 33.88
CA LYS A 630 -30.68 -40.84 33.44
C LYS A 630 -30.69 -39.86 32.25
N ALA A 631 -29.69 -38.99 32.12
CA ALA A 631 -29.55 -38.08 30.98
C ALA A 631 -29.02 -38.81 29.73
N LEU A 632 -28.16 -39.81 29.91
CA LEU A 632 -27.63 -40.69 28.87
C LEU A 632 -28.62 -41.79 28.42
N GLY A 633 -29.72 -42.00 29.16
CA GLY A 633 -30.69 -43.07 28.89
C GLY A 633 -30.21 -44.46 29.35
N VAL A 634 -29.19 -44.51 30.21
CA VAL A 634 -28.69 -45.72 30.86
C VAL A 634 -29.44 -45.93 32.16
N ASP A 635 -29.71 -47.18 32.54
CA ASP A 635 -30.40 -47.52 33.79
C ASP A 635 -29.61 -46.98 35.02
N PRO A 636 -30.18 -46.06 35.82
CA PRO A 636 -29.51 -45.50 36.99
C PRO A 636 -29.12 -46.55 38.05
N GLN A 637 -29.76 -47.72 38.08
CA GLN A 637 -29.35 -48.79 39.01
C GLN A 637 -27.95 -49.34 38.73
N LYS A 638 -27.44 -49.19 37.50
CA LYS A 638 -26.07 -49.58 37.12
C LYS A 638 -24.98 -48.71 37.78
N VAL A 639 -25.30 -47.51 38.28
CA VAL A 639 -24.31 -46.61 38.92
C VAL A 639 -23.56 -47.33 40.05
N PHE A 640 -24.28 -48.01 40.94
CA PHE A 640 -23.68 -48.73 42.07
C PHE A 640 -22.82 -49.92 41.62
N SER A 641 -23.27 -50.69 40.61
CA SER A 641 -22.48 -51.82 40.11
C SER A 641 -21.21 -51.36 39.39
N ASP A 642 -21.30 -50.28 38.60
CA ASP A 642 -20.17 -49.77 37.82
C ASP A 642 -19.11 -49.12 38.72
N VAL A 643 -19.53 -48.34 39.74
CA VAL A 643 -18.62 -47.77 40.76
C VAL A 643 -17.96 -48.89 41.58
N HIS A 644 -18.72 -49.88 42.06
CA HIS A 644 -18.13 -51.01 42.81
C HIS A 644 -17.18 -51.86 41.96
N ALA A 645 -17.46 -52.07 40.67
CA ALA A 645 -16.57 -52.79 39.77
C ALA A 645 -15.22 -52.07 39.62
N VAL A 646 -15.22 -50.73 39.49
CA VAL A 646 -14.00 -49.92 39.47
C VAL A 646 -13.27 -49.96 40.82
N ALA A 647 -13.98 -49.83 41.94
CA ALA A 647 -13.39 -49.88 43.29
C ALA A 647 -12.68 -51.22 43.59
N ILE A 648 -13.22 -52.33 43.09
CA ILE A 648 -12.61 -53.67 43.22
C ILE A 648 -11.41 -53.84 42.26
N ALA A 649 -11.39 -53.14 41.12
CA ALA A 649 -10.30 -53.17 40.16
C ALA A 649 -9.09 -52.30 40.56
N ALA A 650 -9.28 -51.30 41.44
CA ALA A 650 -8.25 -50.36 41.87
C ALA A 650 -7.15 -51.02 42.74
N PRO A 651 -5.87 -50.61 42.60
CA PRO A 651 -4.75 -51.19 43.33
C PRO A 651 -4.76 -50.77 44.81
N GLY A 652 -5.46 -51.55 45.64
CA GLY A 652 -5.61 -51.30 47.08
C GLY A 652 -6.93 -51.77 47.68
N GLY A 653 -7.90 -52.18 46.86
CA GLY A 653 -9.23 -52.63 47.32
C GLY A 653 -9.18 -53.77 48.33
N LYS A 654 -9.41 -53.47 49.61
CA LYS A 654 -9.67 -54.47 50.66
C LYS A 654 -11.11 -54.94 50.58
N PRO A 655 -11.38 -56.27 50.52
CA PRO A 655 -12.73 -56.78 50.64
C PRO A 655 -13.32 -56.45 52.03
N VAL A 656 -14.55 -55.93 52.07
CA VAL A 656 -15.30 -55.81 53.32
C VAL A 656 -15.80 -57.20 53.73
N PRO A 657 -15.63 -57.66 55.00
CA PRO A 657 -16.01 -59.01 55.38
C PRO A 657 -17.54 -59.16 55.55
N GLY A 658 -18.16 -60.07 54.77
CA GLY A 658 -19.62 -60.21 54.70
C GLY A 658 -20.20 -61.63 54.53
N ALA A 659 -19.41 -62.68 54.82
CA ALA A 659 -19.82 -64.10 54.97
C ALA A 659 -20.44 -64.86 53.74
N PRO A 660 -20.44 -66.22 53.72
CA PRO A 660 -19.56 -67.18 54.40
C PRO A 660 -18.83 -68.18 53.46
N ASN A 661 -17.64 -68.60 53.90
CA ASN A 661 -16.77 -69.72 53.47
C ASN A 661 -17.27 -70.77 52.46
N VAL A 662 -16.38 -71.08 51.49
CA VAL A 662 -15.87 -72.45 51.30
C VAL A 662 -14.33 -72.40 51.25
N ALA A 663 -13.67 -73.43 51.80
CA ALA A 663 -12.23 -73.61 51.86
C ALA A 663 -11.60 -73.90 50.46
N THR A 664 -10.29 -73.94 50.20
CA THR A 664 -9.12 -74.17 51.09
C THR A 664 -7.83 -73.74 50.36
N SER A 665 -6.79 -73.34 51.11
CA SER A 665 -5.38 -73.80 51.02
C SER A 665 -4.36 -72.70 51.33
N THR A 666 -3.21 -73.13 51.87
CA THR A 666 -2.24 -72.29 52.59
C THR A 666 -0.89 -72.19 51.89
N ALA A 667 -0.35 -70.98 51.77
CA ALA A 667 1.10 -70.74 51.73
C ALA A 667 1.44 -69.35 52.30
N LYS A 668 2.59 -69.23 52.97
CA LYS A 668 3.10 -68.03 53.67
C LYS A 668 4.43 -67.56 52.98
N PRO A 669 5.15 -66.50 53.40
CA PRO A 669 5.38 -65.36 52.49
C PRO A 669 6.85 -64.95 52.28
N ALA A 670 7.14 -64.38 51.10
CA ALA A 670 8.25 -63.46 50.79
C ALA A 670 8.04 -62.97 49.34
N GLY A 671 8.41 -61.76 48.91
CA GLY A 671 8.93 -60.57 49.59
C GLY A 671 9.06 -59.44 48.55
N SER A 672 8.88 -58.18 48.97
CA SER A 672 9.13 -56.92 48.23
C SER A 672 9.23 -56.96 46.69
N GLY A 673 8.19 -56.50 46.00
CA GLY A 673 8.26 -56.14 44.58
C GLY A 673 6.98 -55.49 44.09
N PHE A 674 6.98 -54.16 43.91
CA PHE A 674 5.89 -53.45 43.25
C PHE A 674 6.01 -53.65 41.73
N GLN A 675 5.49 -54.77 41.23
CA GLN A 675 5.37 -55.02 39.80
C GLN A 675 4.02 -54.51 39.29
N LEU A 676 4.08 -53.58 38.33
CA LEU A 676 2.93 -53.24 37.49
C LEU A 676 2.49 -54.49 36.73
N ASP A 677 1.25 -54.91 36.94
CA ASP A 677 0.64 -56.02 36.20
C ASP A 677 0.32 -55.57 34.77
N ALA A 678 1.29 -55.78 33.87
CA ALA A 678 1.24 -55.34 32.49
C ALA A 678 0.05 -55.92 31.71
N ALA A 679 -0.45 -57.11 32.08
CA ALA A 679 -1.63 -57.71 31.48
C ALA A 679 -2.91 -56.91 31.83
N ARG A 680 -2.95 -56.29 33.02
CA ARG A 680 -4.09 -55.53 33.52
C ARG A 680 -4.16 -54.12 32.93
N ILE A 681 -2.99 -53.51 32.71
CA ILE A 681 -2.88 -52.25 31.94
C ILE A 681 -3.27 -52.50 30.48
N ALA A 682 -2.77 -53.57 29.86
CA ALA A 682 -3.14 -53.94 28.48
C ALA A 682 -4.65 -54.22 28.33
N ALA A 683 -5.32 -54.77 29.35
CA ALA A 683 -6.78 -54.95 29.33
C ALA A 683 -7.55 -53.62 29.37
N LEU A 684 -7.16 -52.69 30.24
CA LEU A 684 -7.73 -51.33 30.27
C LEU A 684 -7.46 -50.54 28.98
N GLN A 685 -6.27 -50.70 28.39
CA GLN A 685 -5.93 -50.14 27.08
C GLN A 685 -6.83 -50.73 25.97
N GLN A 686 -6.95 -52.06 25.89
CA GLN A 686 -7.78 -52.75 24.90
C GLN A 686 -9.27 -52.38 24.98
N ASP A 687 -9.82 -52.21 26.18
CA ASP A 687 -11.23 -51.82 26.31
C ASP A 687 -11.45 -50.35 25.95
N THR A 688 -10.45 -49.48 26.16
CA THR A 688 -10.45 -48.09 25.66
C THR A 688 -10.33 -48.02 24.13
N ASP A 689 -9.47 -48.86 23.55
CA ASP A 689 -9.28 -48.96 22.09
C ASP A 689 -10.53 -49.55 21.39
N LYS A 690 -11.17 -50.57 21.97
CA LYS A 690 -12.45 -51.11 21.47
C LYS A 690 -13.57 -50.08 21.50
N ILE A 691 -13.65 -49.25 22.54
CA ILE A 691 -14.63 -48.16 22.62
C ILE A 691 -14.36 -47.13 21.50
N SER A 692 -13.10 -46.76 21.28
CA SER A 692 -12.72 -45.83 20.21
C SER A 692 -13.03 -46.39 18.81
N ALA A 693 -12.78 -47.68 18.58
CA ALA A 693 -13.09 -48.36 17.32
C ALA A 693 -14.61 -48.47 17.06
N LEU A 694 -15.41 -48.76 18.11
CA LEU A 694 -16.87 -48.81 18.00
C LEU A 694 -17.50 -47.43 17.73
N LEU A 695 -16.89 -46.35 18.25
CA LEU A 695 -17.32 -44.98 17.99
C LEU A 695 -16.99 -44.50 16.56
N SER A 696 -15.92 -45.03 15.96
CA SER A 696 -15.46 -44.65 14.60
C SER A 696 -16.44 -45.04 13.48
N ASN A 697 -17.26 -46.08 13.67
CA ASN A 697 -18.17 -46.61 12.64
C ASN A 697 -19.59 -46.00 12.67
N ILE A 698 -19.85 -45.01 13.53
CA ILE A 698 -21.20 -44.50 13.79
C ILE A 698 -21.49 -43.16 13.08
N PHE A 699 -20.46 -42.49 12.55
CA PHE A 699 -20.56 -41.17 11.90
C PHE A 699 -19.97 -41.11 10.48
N THR A 700 -19.96 -42.23 9.75
CA THR A 700 -19.83 -42.19 8.28
C THR A 700 -21.15 -41.74 7.65
N GLU A 701 -21.33 -40.42 7.55
CA GLU A 701 -22.19 -39.85 6.52
C GLU A 701 -21.43 -39.88 5.18
N GLU A 702 -22.10 -40.28 4.11
CA GLU A 702 -21.52 -40.23 2.76
C GLU A 702 -21.15 -38.79 2.40
N ILE A 703 -19.93 -38.59 1.90
CA ILE A 703 -19.49 -37.30 1.34
C ILE A 703 -20.19 -37.10 0.01
N VAL A 704 -21.41 -36.57 0.06
CA VAL A 704 -22.05 -35.95 -1.10
C VAL A 704 -21.47 -34.55 -1.22
N GLU A 705 -20.55 -34.34 -2.17
CA GLU A 705 -20.00 -33.01 -2.47
C GLU A 705 -21.14 -32.06 -2.89
N PRO A 706 -21.37 -30.96 -2.17
CA PRO A 706 -22.24 -29.91 -2.66
C PRO A 706 -21.39 -28.97 -3.53
N THR A 707 -21.59 -29.02 -4.84
CA THR A 707 -21.09 -28.01 -5.78
C THR A 707 -21.79 -26.67 -5.57
N VAL A 708 -21.38 -25.94 -4.53
CA VAL A 708 -21.87 -24.59 -4.26
C VAL A 708 -21.16 -23.61 -5.19
N ALA A 709 -21.81 -23.28 -6.31
CA ALA A 709 -21.39 -22.18 -7.15
C ALA A 709 -21.36 -20.88 -6.32
N MET A 710 -20.19 -20.24 -6.25
CA MET A 710 -20.05 -18.94 -5.60
C MET A 710 -20.82 -17.88 -6.40
N PRO A 711 -21.71 -17.09 -5.79
CA PRO A 711 -22.23 -15.90 -6.44
C PRO A 711 -21.10 -14.88 -6.56
N VAL A 712 -20.69 -14.57 -7.79
CA VAL A 712 -19.77 -13.46 -8.07
C VAL A 712 -20.48 -12.17 -7.70
N VAL A 713 -20.13 -11.60 -6.55
CA VAL A 713 -20.53 -10.23 -6.19
C VAL A 713 -19.57 -9.31 -6.91
N THR A 714 -19.99 -8.80 -8.07
CA THR A 714 -19.32 -7.68 -8.74
C THR A 714 -19.27 -6.48 -7.81
N PRO A 715 -18.08 -5.91 -7.50
CA PRO A 715 -18.00 -4.58 -6.91
C PRO A 715 -18.61 -3.57 -7.89
N GLU A 716 -19.46 -2.66 -7.39
CA GLU A 716 -19.99 -1.57 -8.21
C GLU A 716 -18.92 -0.50 -8.43
N ALA A 717 -18.84 -0.05 -9.69
CA ALA A 717 -18.23 1.21 -10.13
C ALA A 717 -16.76 1.45 -9.72
N ASP A 718 -15.85 0.89 -10.52
CA ASP A 718 -14.60 1.59 -10.80
C ASP A 718 -14.90 3.02 -11.27
N ILE A 719 -14.24 4.00 -10.66
CA ILE A 719 -14.03 5.29 -11.32
C ILE A 719 -13.11 4.96 -12.52
N PRO A 720 -13.46 5.30 -13.77
CA PRO A 720 -12.58 5.06 -14.90
C PRO A 720 -11.21 5.67 -14.60
N ALA A 721 -10.15 4.90 -14.78
CA ALA A 721 -8.80 5.44 -14.69
C ALA A 721 -8.71 6.62 -15.66
N GLU A 722 -8.27 7.79 -15.16
CA GLU A 722 -7.90 8.90 -16.02
C GLU A 722 -6.73 8.41 -16.88
N ALA A 723 -7.01 8.13 -18.15
CA ALA A 723 -6.00 7.68 -19.09
C ALA A 723 -4.92 8.78 -19.21
N PRO A 724 -3.63 8.41 -19.33
CA PRO A 724 -2.57 9.40 -19.41
C PRO A 724 -2.82 10.33 -20.60
N PHE A 725 -2.57 11.62 -20.39
CA PHE A 725 -2.79 12.68 -21.38
C PHE A 725 -4.26 12.85 -21.83
N GLY A 726 -5.24 12.31 -21.10
CA GLY A 726 -6.66 12.38 -21.48
C GLY A 726 -7.03 11.51 -22.68
N LEU A 727 -6.12 10.62 -23.11
CA LEU A 727 -6.30 9.73 -24.27
C LEU A 727 -7.16 8.52 -23.90
N ILE A 728 -8.48 8.74 -23.84
CA ILE A 728 -9.46 7.72 -23.43
C ILE A 728 -9.55 6.60 -24.49
N GLY A 729 -9.59 5.34 -24.05
CA GLY A 729 -9.88 4.19 -24.93
C GLY A 729 -8.68 3.53 -25.61
N LEU A 730 -7.46 3.85 -25.16
CA LEU A 730 -6.25 3.08 -25.47
C LEU A 730 -6.16 1.82 -24.58
N ASP A 731 -5.66 0.71 -25.15
CA ASP A 731 -5.28 -0.47 -24.36
C ASP A 731 -3.89 -0.28 -23.73
N LEU A 732 -3.47 -1.23 -22.87
CA LEU A 732 -2.18 -1.15 -22.18
C LEU A 732 -0.97 -1.11 -23.13
N ALA A 733 -1.03 -1.75 -24.30
CA ALA A 733 0.08 -1.75 -25.25
C ALA A 733 0.20 -0.38 -25.93
N HIS A 734 -0.93 0.19 -26.38
CA HIS A 734 -0.96 1.55 -26.94
C HIS A 734 -0.65 2.62 -25.87
N THR A 735 -1.07 2.43 -24.62
CA THR A 735 -0.75 3.32 -23.50
C THR A 735 0.74 3.29 -23.18
N SER A 736 1.35 2.09 -23.16
CA SER A 736 2.80 1.91 -23.00
C SER A 736 3.57 2.52 -24.18
N PHE A 737 3.06 2.37 -25.41
CA PHE A 737 3.62 2.99 -26.62
C PHE A 737 3.62 4.52 -26.50
N VAL A 738 2.50 5.15 -26.12
CA VAL A 738 2.41 6.59 -25.88
C VAL A 738 3.35 7.05 -24.78
N ASN A 739 3.32 6.40 -23.61
CA ASN A 739 4.20 6.73 -22.47
C ASN A 739 5.69 6.65 -22.85
N GLN A 740 6.06 5.81 -23.81
CA GLN A 740 7.41 5.77 -24.38
C GLN A 740 7.64 6.88 -25.39
N LEU A 741 6.74 7.06 -26.39
CA LEU A 741 6.86 8.09 -27.43
C LEU A 741 7.15 9.48 -26.86
N VAL A 742 6.39 9.90 -25.84
CA VAL A 742 6.44 11.26 -25.27
C VAL A 742 7.79 11.61 -24.62
N SER A 743 8.55 10.60 -24.17
CA SER A 743 9.87 10.79 -23.56
C SER A 743 10.91 11.42 -24.50
N ARG A 744 10.68 11.43 -25.81
CA ARG A 744 11.58 12.02 -26.82
C ARG A 744 10.80 12.89 -27.81
N ALA A 745 11.45 13.88 -28.42
CA ALA A 745 10.79 14.74 -29.42
C ALA A 745 10.79 14.11 -30.81
N GLU A 746 11.77 13.26 -31.12
CA GLU A 746 11.99 12.62 -32.41
C GLU A 746 12.36 11.16 -32.24
N TRP A 747 11.84 10.32 -33.13
CA TRP A 747 12.15 8.90 -33.24
C TRP A 747 12.48 8.53 -34.69
N THR A 748 13.45 7.66 -34.91
CA THR A 748 13.64 7.07 -36.25
C THR A 748 12.62 5.97 -36.48
N ARG A 749 12.28 5.70 -37.75
CA ARG A 749 11.33 4.63 -38.09
C ARG A 749 11.83 3.24 -37.66
N GLU A 750 13.14 3.00 -37.64
CA GLU A 750 13.74 1.77 -37.12
C GLU A 750 13.52 1.60 -35.61
N GLU A 751 13.72 2.67 -34.82
CA GLU A 751 13.47 2.64 -33.37
C GLU A 751 11.99 2.43 -33.04
N LEU A 752 11.10 3.01 -33.84
CA LEU A 752 9.66 2.79 -33.69
C LEU A 752 9.22 1.38 -34.09
N LEU A 753 9.88 0.76 -35.07
CA LEU A 753 9.64 -0.65 -35.43
C LEU A 753 10.08 -1.59 -34.30
N ASP A 754 11.23 -1.33 -33.66
CA ASP A 754 11.67 -2.11 -32.48
C ASP A 754 10.71 -1.90 -31.29
N LEU A 755 10.29 -0.66 -31.01
CA LEU A 755 9.33 -0.34 -29.94
C LEU A 755 7.95 -0.99 -30.17
N ALA A 756 7.41 -0.89 -31.38
CA ALA A 756 6.13 -1.51 -31.73
C ALA A 756 6.24 -3.05 -31.69
N SER A 757 7.36 -3.62 -32.17
CA SER A 757 7.61 -5.06 -32.13
C SER A 757 7.77 -5.61 -30.71
N ASP A 758 8.32 -4.84 -29.76
CA ASP A 758 8.41 -5.24 -28.34
C ASP A 758 7.04 -5.23 -27.63
N LEU A 759 6.04 -4.56 -28.22
CA LEU A 759 4.66 -4.43 -27.74
C LEU A 759 3.65 -5.32 -28.50
N ASP A 760 4.13 -6.17 -29.42
CA ASP A 760 3.30 -6.95 -30.37
C ASP A 760 2.37 -6.09 -31.25
N LEU A 761 2.75 -4.83 -31.52
CA LEU A 761 2.01 -3.88 -32.35
C LEU A 761 2.56 -3.78 -33.78
N MET A 762 1.68 -3.53 -34.75
CA MET A 762 2.08 -3.07 -36.09
C MET A 762 2.26 -1.55 -36.08
N LEU A 763 3.46 -1.07 -36.42
CA LEU A 763 3.84 0.34 -36.27
C LEU A 763 2.81 1.33 -36.87
N ASP A 764 2.49 1.20 -38.16
CA ASP A 764 1.64 2.18 -38.84
C ASP A 764 0.22 2.22 -38.24
N GLY A 765 -0.34 1.05 -37.87
CA GLY A 765 -1.62 0.98 -37.17
C GLY A 765 -1.58 1.52 -35.74
N ALA A 766 -0.46 1.38 -35.03
CA ALA A 766 -0.27 1.96 -33.70
C ALA A 766 -0.17 3.49 -33.75
N LEU A 767 0.54 4.05 -34.74
CA LEU A 767 0.60 5.50 -34.99
C LEU A 767 -0.77 6.06 -35.37
N GLU A 768 -1.51 5.38 -36.26
CA GLU A 768 -2.87 5.75 -36.65
C GLU A 768 -3.83 5.76 -35.43
N ARG A 769 -3.84 4.68 -34.65
CA ARG A 769 -4.67 4.53 -33.45
C ARG A 769 -4.38 5.59 -32.38
N VAL A 770 -3.11 5.95 -32.20
CA VAL A 770 -2.68 6.98 -31.25
C VAL A 770 -3.04 8.38 -31.74
N ASN A 771 -2.90 8.66 -33.04
CA ASN A 771 -3.32 9.93 -33.61
C ASN A 771 -4.85 10.10 -33.61
N GLU A 772 -5.61 9.05 -33.88
CA GLU A 772 -7.08 9.03 -33.73
C GLU A 772 -7.49 9.44 -32.30
N ALA A 773 -6.92 8.78 -31.28
CA ALA A 773 -7.19 9.12 -29.88
C ALA A 773 -6.73 10.54 -29.49
N ALA A 774 -5.66 11.06 -30.12
CA ALA A 774 -5.17 12.41 -29.89
C ALA A 774 -6.09 13.48 -30.51
N PHE A 775 -6.59 13.24 -31.72
CA PHE A 775 -7.61 14.08 -32.36
C PHE A 775 -8.90 14.12 -31.54
N ASP A 776 -9.41 12.96 -31.09
CA ASP A 776 -10.63 12.87 -30.27
C ASP A 776 -10.53 13.64 -28.94
N ALA A 777 -9.33 13.77 -28.38
CA ALA A 777 -9.09 14.42 -27.09
C ALA A 777 -8.64 15.88 -27.19
N HIS A 778 -7.87 16.27 -28.23
CA HIS A 778 -7.12 17.54 -28.30
C HIS A 778 -7.21 18.28 -29.64
N ASP A 779 -8.03 17.80 -30.59
CA ASP A 779 -8.20 18.33 -31.96
C ASP A 779 -6.90 18.34 -32.82
N ASP A 780 -5.87 17.54 -32.47
CA ASP A 780 -4.52 17.60 -33.05
C ASP A 780 -3.81 16.22 -32.97
N PRO A 781 -2.94 15.81 -33.93
CA PRO A 781 -2.28 14.52 -33.89
C PRO A 781 -1.09 14.52 -32.93
N LEU A 782 -0.79 13.38 -32.30
CA LEU A 782 0.39 13.24 -31.43
C LEU A 782 1.68 13.04 -32.22
N THR A 783 1.62 12.47 -33.42
CA THR A 783 2.80 12.13 -34.24
C THR A 783 2.66 12.62 -35.68
N GLU A 784 3.75 13.16 -36.22
CA GLU A 784 3.86 13.65 -37.60
C GLU A 784 5.16 13.17 -38.27
N GLY A 785 5.20 13.16 -39.60
CA GLY A 785 6.37 12.74 -40.38
C GLY A 785 6.45 11.23 -40.64
N GLU A 786 7.43 10.82 -41.45
CA GLU A 786 7.64 9.40 -41.83
C GLU A 786 8.98 8.84 -41.30
N ASP A 787 10.08 9.59 -41.47
CA ASP A 787 11.39 9.34 -40.85
C ASP A 787 12.25 10.64 -40.87
N PRO A 788 12.61 11.24 -39.72
CA PRO A 788 12.14 10.90 -38.38
C PRO A 788 10.64 11.20 -38.20
N VAL A 789 10.03 10.52 -37.25
CA VAL A 789 8.69 10.84 -36.73
C VAL A 789 8.86 11.82 -35.56
N THR A 790 8.17 12.96 -35.65
CA THR A 790 8.18 14.04 -34.66
C THR A 790 6.96 13.95 -33.75
N ILE A 791 7.15 14.16 -32.45
CA ILE A 791 6.07 14.13 -31.44
C ILE A 791 5.57 15.55 -31.18
N ASN A 792 4.27 15.78 -31.35
CA ASN A 792 3.59 17.04 -31.07
C ASN A 792 3.57 17.30 -29.55
N ARG A 793 4.43 18.23 -29.10
CA ARG A 793 4.58 18.55 -27.67
C ARG A 793 3.56 19.56 -27.14
N ASP A 794 2.82 20.25 -28.01
CA ASP A 794 1.80 21.20 -27.59
C ASP A 794 0.62 20.47 -26.90
N ILE A 795 0.34 19.23 -27.31
CA ILE A 795 -0.60 18.32 -26.63
C ILE A 795 -0.14 18.01 -25.19
N LEU A 796 1.16 17.76 -24.99
CA LEU A 796 1.73 17.47 -23.66
C LEU A 796 1.67 18.68 -22.74
N GLU A 797 1.87 19.88 -23.27
CA GLU A 797 1.77 21.12 -22.49
C GLU A 797 0.31 21.44 -22.10
N LYS A 798 -0.67 21.23 -23.00
CA LYS A 798 -2.12 21.37 -22.74
C LYS A 798 -2.62 20.47 -21.59
N VAL A 799 -2.07 19.27 -21.44
CA VAL A 799 -2.42 18.33 -20.35
C VAL A 799 -1.83 18.76 -19.00
N SER A 800 -0.70 19.47 -19.01
CA SER A 800 0.06 19.82 -17.81
C SER A 800 -0.33 21.15 -17.15
N ALA A 801 -1.39 21.80 -17.63
CA ALA A 801 -1.85 23.13 -17.27
C ALA A 801 -3.20 23.12 -16.52
#